data_AF-G7V8D0-F1
#
_entry.id   AF-G7V8D0-F1
#
_cell.length_a   1.000
_cell.length_b   1.000
_cell.length_c   1.000
_cell.angle_alpha   90.00
_cell.angle_beta   90.00
_cell.angle_gamma   90.00
#
_symmetry.space_group_name_H-M   'P 1'
#
loop_
_entity.id
_entity.type
_entity.pdbx_description
1 polymer ?
#
loop_
_entity_poly.entity_id
_entity_poly.type
_entity_poly.pdbx_seq_one_letter_code
_entity_poly.pdbx_strand_id
1 'polypeptide(L)'
;MGRILIDYLHYIRGSKSSFLWNAMVPLGCLADFLTLMRNKAYDHGIFESLESPVPVVSVGNLTVGGTNKTPVVEMLARLFDGFGLKVGIISRGYGKKSKGPHLIREGSSYLPEDVGDEPFLLSQKLPKATVCVSSDRLEGVDLLAREGVDLVIADDAFQHRRMGRDVDILLVDATCPWGNGRIFPAGLLRERKGSIKRAHMVIITKADQVERESLRKLKDELSRFVDSKSIFEAHLELSGWACWNGEWKDLNSPPKGEALVFSAIGNPASFEAFLRRSGVEVKSHLIFRDHHRFTEKNLEEIDEVRRKMGSQVVICTEKDVLNLPAGCEIPFEVVVPKVRTMVVQEERFLKDLISALRPKVVVASNGYGEDAIGALLAGKLKKELPHAEVMAFPLVGRGKEYEEAGIKVCAPPYEMPSEGVIKYHLKDLLRDLKRGLLRNLSEQMKVWASLRGKIRTVLCVGDVYLLLNVLWGQGTTPVLMATAKTEKNRGHFSLEYLVLRRRARCVWTRDKETRDKMIKRKVNAVYCGNPIMDLAGDNVCEEGKFWEEGLPGVLLLPGSRRRAYQDVKMLLEAAELVNKKVRCRFVMVLAATIDEETLLRSLDGWKRLEEGMLVSPSGNTKVVLTRERVGTVARGAKLVIGLGGTANQICAGLGVPVVSILEKGKLVQKKLLGESEVLVEPSSEALSREVLAILEDNTRRMKMSRAGVYMMGPSGAVEDVVRYALKELGWKKRHDVWRHLDEVFAKEEDGIS
;
A
#
# COMPACT_ATOMS: atom_id res chain seq x y z
N MET A 1 -8.20 -45.44 -2.81
CA MET A 1 -7.76 -44.52 -1.72
C MET A 1 -7.83 -45.30 -0.40
N GLY A 2 -6.78 -45.33 0.44
CA GLY A 2 -6.74 -46.21 1.62
C GLY A 2 -7.81 -45.86 2.67
N ARG A 3 -8.42 -46.87 3.33
CA ARG A 3 -9.49 -46.69 4.33
C ARG A 3 -9.14 -45.67 5.44
N ILE A 4 -7.87 -45.63 5.84
CA ILE A 4 -7.32 -44.70 6.84
C ILE A 4 -7.42 -43.23 6.38
N LEU A 5 -7.11 -42.95 5.11
CA LEU A 5 -7.18 -41.59 4.57
C LEU A 5 -8.63 -41.11 4.46
N ILE A 6 -9.54 -41.99 4.05
CA ILE A 6 -10.98 -41.68 4.00
C ILE A 6 -11.50 -41.37 5.41
N ASP A 7 -11.13 -42.18 6.40
CA ASP A 7 -11.51 -41.96 7.81
C ASP A 7 -10.97 -40.62 8.34
N TYR A 8 -9.70 -40.30 8.06
CA TYR A 8 -9.10 -39.02 8.40
C TYR A 8 -9.82 -37.84 7.74
N LEU A 9 -10.16 -37.95 6.44
CA LEU A 9 -10.91 -36.91 5.72
C LEU A 9 -12.30 -36.69 6.32
N HIS A 10 -12.99 -37.76 6.73
CA HIS A 10 -14.26 -37.66 7.45
C HIS A 10 -14.13 -36.97 8.81
N TYR A 11 -13.05 -37.24 9.53
CA TYR A 11 -12.74 -36.61 10.81
C TYR A 11 -12.47 -35.11 10.68
N ILE A 12 -11.58 -34.70 9.76
CA ILE A 12 -11.25 -33.28 9.59
C ILE A 12 -12.44 -32.48 9.04
N ARG A 13 -13.30 -33.08 8.21
CA ARG A 13 -14.56 -32.50 7.74
C ARG A 13 -15.63 -32.40 8.83
N GLY A 14 -15.42 -33.01 10.00
CA GLY A 14 -16.39 -33.00 11.10
C GLY A 14 -17.57 -33.96 10.93
N SER A 15 -17.53 -34.82 9.90
CA SER A 15 -18.59 -35.81 9.64
C SER A 15 -18.53 -37.04 10.54
N LYS A 16 -17.37 -37.31 11.18
CA LYS A 16 -17.18 -38.39 12.15
C LYS A 16 -16.23 -37.95 13.26
N SER A 17 -16.48 -38.37 14.50
CA SER A 17 -15.50 -38.28 15.58
C SER A 17 -14.61 -39.52 15.58
N SER A 18 -13.30 -39.36 15.77
CA SER A 18 -12.36 -40.48 15.85
C SER A 18 -11.38 -40.26 16.99
N PHE A 19 -11.32 -41.22 17.92
CA PHE A 19 -10.38 -41.17 19.04
C PHE A 19 -8.93 -41.21 18.55
N LEU A 20 -8.65 -41.99 17.50
CA LEU A 20 -7.32 -42.08 16.87
C LEU A 20 -6.84 -40.70 16.39
N TRP A 21 -7.68 -39.99 15.63
CA TRP A 21 -7.29 -38.69 15.05
C TRP A 21 -7.34 -37.52 16.04
N ASN A 22 -7.95 -37.68 17.22
CA ASN A 22 -7.81 -36.72 18.30
C ASN A 22 -6.36 -36.57 18.78
N ALA A 23 -5.50 -37.57 18.55
CA ALA A 23 -4.06 -37.45 18.79
C ALA A 23 -3.38 -36.34 17.94
N MET A 24 -4.01 -35.89 16.85
CA MET A 24 -3.50 -34.77 16.03
C MET A 24 -3.82 -33.39 16.63
N VAL A 25 -4.69 -33.30 17.64
CA VAL A 25 -5.11 -32.01 18.24
C VAL A 25 -3.92 -31.18 18.77
N PRO A 26 -2.95 -31.76 19.53
CA PRO A 26 -1.78 -31.00 19.98
C PRO A 26 -0.96 -30.42 18.81
N LEU A 27 -0.80 -31.18 17.72
CA LEU A 27 -0.12 -30.70 16.50
C LEU A 27 -0.91 -29.57 15.82
N GLY A 28 -2.24 -29.67 15.77
CA GLY A 28 -3.10 -28.59 15.29
C GLY A 28 -2.99 -27.32 16.15
N CYS A 29 -2.93 -27.44 17.48
CA CYS A 29 -2.74 -26.31 18.38
C CYS A 29 -1.37 -25.64 18.20
N LEU A 30 -0.30 -26.42 17.99
CA LEU A 30 1.02 -25.89 17.68
C LEU A 30 1.03 -25.15 16.33
N ALA A 31 0.47 -25.77 15.29
CA ALA A 31 0.34 -25.15 13.96
C ALA A 31 -0.46 -23.84 14.02
N ASP A 32 -1.53 -23.81 14.82
CA ASP A 32 -2.34 -22.63 15.08
C ASP A 32 -1.54 -21.50 15.74
N PHE A 33 -0.79 -21.82 16.80
CA PHE A 33 0.07 -20.84 17.48
C PHE A 33 1.14 -20.27 16.54
N LEU A 34 1.83 -21.12 15.77
CA LEU A 34 2.86 -20.69 14.81
C LEU A 34 2.26 -19.81 13.71
N THR A 35 1.10 -20.16 13.19
CA THR A 35 0.39 -19.38 12.17
C THR A 35 -0.08 -18.03 12.71
N LEU A 36 -0.56 -18.00 13.96
CA LEU A 36 -0.93 -16.76 14.65
C LEU A 36 0.28 -15.84 14.83
N MET A 37 1.41 -16.37 15.29
CA MET A 37 2.65 -15.59 15.46
C MET A 37 3.16 -15.08 14.12
N ARG A 38 3.15 -15.91 13.06
CA ARG A 38 3.50 -15.50 11.70
C ARG A 38 2.61 -14.35 11.23
N ASN A 39 1.30 -14.44 11.44
CA ASN A 39 0.36 -13.40 11.05
C ASN A 39 0.60 -12.10 11.82
N LYS A 40 0.84 -12.17 13.13
CA LYS A 40 1.22 -11.00 13.94
C LYS A 40 2.55 -10.38 13.49
N ALA A 41 3.51 -11.19 13.06
CA ALA A 41 4.78 -10.70 12.55
C ALA A 41 4.62 -9.88 11.25
N TYR A 42 3.74 -10.31 10.33
CA TYR A 42 3.38 -9.50 9.16
C TYR A 42 2.56 -8.26 9.54
N ASP A 43 1.65 -8.37 10.50
CA ASP A 43 0.79 -7.27 10.95
C ASP A 43 1.57 -6.07 11.53
N HIS A 44 2.76 -6.33 12.10
CA HIS A 44 3.60 -5.32 12.75
C HIS A 44 4.97 -5.13 12.03
N GLY A 45 5.07 -5.56 10.77
CA GLY A 45 6.25 -5.29 9.93
C GLY A 45 7.53 -6.02 10.34
N ILE A 46 7.42 -7.02 11.23
CA ILE A 46 8.52 -7.93 11.58
C ILE A 46 8.80 -8.89 10.41
N PHE A 47 7.80 -9.23 9.62
CA PHE A 47 8.01 -9.83 8.31
C PHE A 47 7.66 -8.83 7.23
N GLU A 48 8.45 -8.85 6.16
CA GLU A 48 8.35 -7.89 5.08
C GLU A 48 7.22 -8.28 4.13
N SER A 49 6.42 -7.30 3.73
CA SER A 49 5.45 -7.39 2.64
C SER A 49 5.84 -6.38 1.56
N LEU A 50 6.04 -6.88 0.34
CA LEU A 50 6.53 -6.09 -0.79
C LEU A 50 5.40 -5.80 -1.77
N GLU A 51 5.19 -4.52 -2.05
CA GLU A 51 4.33 -4.07 -3.14
C GLU A 51 4.97 -4.37 -4.50
N SER A 52 4.16 -4.93 -5.41
CA SER A 52 4.49 -5.30 -6.78
C SER A 52 4.38 -4.10 -7.74
N PRO A 53 5.14 -4.07 -8.86
CA PRO A 53 5.02 -3.03 -9.90
C PRO A 53 3.69 -3.04 -10.68
N VAL A 54 2.87 -4.10 -10.56
CA VAL A 54 1.55 -4.23 -11.22
C VAL A 54 0.47 -4.56 -10.19
N PRO A 55 -0.81 -4.18 -10.42
CA PRO A 55 -1.91 -4.57 -9.54
C PRO A 55 -2.04 -6.09 -9.43
N VAL A 56 -2.27 -6.58 -8.21
CA VAL A 56 -2.41 -8.02 -7.92
C VAL A 56 -3.75 -8.31 -7.24
N VAL A 57 -4.57 -9.17 -7.85
CA VAL A 57 -5.80 -9.72 -7.27
C VAL A 57 -5.51 -11.13 -6.76
N SER A 58 -5.57 -11.33 -5.45
CA SER A 58 -5.36 -12.63 -4.82
C SER A 58 -6.68 -13.40 -4.73
N VAL A 59 -6.66 -14.67 -5.12
CA VAL A 59 -7.72 -15.63 -4.84
C VAL A 59 -7.15 -16.69 -3.89
N GLY A 60 -7.86 -17.00 -2.81
CA GLY A 60 -7.45 -18.11 -1.96
C GLY A 60 -8.53 -18.51 -0.99
N ASN A 61 -8.22 -19.45 -0.10
CA ASN A 61 -9.19 -19.98 0.86
C ASN A 61 -8.55 -20.22 2.24
N LEU A 62 -9.38 -20.50 3.23
CA LEU A 62 -8.92 -20.82 4.59
C LEU A 62 -8.83 -22.31 4.89
N THR A 63 -9.22 -23.20 3.98
CA THR A 63 -9.30 -24.65 4.23
C THR A 63 -8.35 -25.45 3.35
N VAL A 64 -7.97 -26.66 3.76
CA VAL A 64 -7.36 -27.65 2.86
C VAL A 64 -8.48 -28.34 2.07
N GLY A 65 -8.32 -28.47 0.75
CA GLY A 65 -9.35 -29.05 -0.14
C GLY A 65 -9.85 -28.08 -1.22
N GLY A 66 -10.76 -28.59 -2.07
CA GLY A 66 -11.27 -27.91 -3.25
C GLY A 66 -12.40 -26.93 -2.95
N THR A 67 -12.07 -25.63 -3.01
CA THR A 67 -12.99 -24.49 -2.80
C THR A 67 -13.41 -23.80 -4.09
N ASN A 68 -13.26 -24.46 -5.25
CA ASN A 68 -13.48 -23.93 -6.59
C ASN A 68 -12.59 -22.71 -6.93
N LYS A 69 -11.31 -22.73 -6.52
CA LYS A 69 -10.35 -21.66 -6.82
C LYS A 69 -10.08 -21.51 -8.32
N THR A 70 -9.69 -22.59 -9.00
CA THR A 70 -9.33 -22.56 -10.42
C THR A 70 -10.46 -21.99 -11.30
N PRO A 71 -11.74 -22.39 -11.12
CA PRO A 71 -12.85 -21.76 -11.85
C PRO A 71 -13.09 -20.28 -11.53
N VAL A 72 -12.80 -19.82 -10.30
CA VAL A 72 -12.91 -18.39 -9.94
C VAL A 72 -11.75 -17.59 -10.56
N VAL A 73 -10.54 -18.15 -10.55
CA VAL A 73 -9.38 -17.54 -11.22
C VAL A 73 -9.65 -17.40 -12.72
N GLU A 74 -10.22 -18.42 -13.35
CA GLU A 74 -10.64 -18.37 -14.75
C GLU A 74 -11.69 -17.29 -15.00
N MET A 75 -12.74 -17.24 -14.17
CA MET A 75 -13.80 -16.23 -14.27
C MET A 75 -13.23 -14.80 -14.19
N LEU A 76 -12.35 -14.52 -13.21
CA LEU A 76 -11.70 -13.22 -13.08
C LEU A 76 -10.81 -12.90 -14.28
N ALA A 77 -10.07 -13.89 -14.81
CA ALA A 77 -9.21 -13.69 -15.96
C ALA A 77 -10.02 -13.33 -17.21
N ARG A 78 -11.13 -14.02 -17.45
CA ARG A 78 -12.06 -13.70 -18.55
C ARG A 78 -12.71 -12.33 -18.37
N LEU A 79 -13.08 -11.99 -17.14
CA LEU A 79 -13.66 -10.69 -16.81
C LEU A 79 -12.67 -9.56 -17.16
N PHE A 80 -11.43 -9.63 -16.67
CA PHE A 80 -10.43 -8.60 -16.97
C PHE A 80 -9.97 -8.59 -18.45
N ASP A 81 -9.92 -9.75 -19.13
CA ASP A 81 -9.71 -9.81 -20.59
C ASP A 81 -10.87 -9.16 -21.35
N GLY A 82 -12.11 -9.30 -20.87
CA GLY A 82 -13.30 -8.64 -21.40
C GLY A 82 -13.21 -7.12 -21.34
N PHE A 83 -12.59 -6.59 -20.27
CA PHE A 83 -12.20 -5.19 -20.18
C PHE A 83 -11.01 -4.80 -21.06
N GLY A 84 -10.42 -5.73 -21.82
CA GLY A 84 -9.27 -5.47 -22.69
C GLY A 84 -7.93 -5.36 -21.96
N LEU A 85 -7.83 -5.83 -20.73
CA LEU A 85 -6.57 -5.87 -19.98
C LEU A 85 -5.75 -7.11 -20.32
N LYS A 86 -4.42 -6.96 -20.42
CA LYS A 86 -3.50 -8.10 -20.49
C LYS A 86 -3.39 -8.75 -19.11
N VAL A 87 -3.97 -9.93 -18.96
CA VAL A 87 -3.99 -10.65 -17.67
C VAL A 87 -2.81 -11.60 -17.55
N GLY A 88 -2.15 -11.54 -16.39
CA GLY A 88 -1.19 -12.54 -15.95
C GLY A 88 -1.78 -13.40 -14.83
N ILE A 89 -1.45 -14.68 -14.78
CA ILE A 89 -1.85 -15.57 -13.69
C ILE A 89 -0.59 -16.08 -13.01
N ILE A 90 -0.48 -15.96 -11.70
CA ILE A 90 0.63 -16.54 -10.93
C ILE A 90 0.13 -17.71 -10.08
N SER A 91 0.70 -18.89 -10.32
CA SER A 91 0.46 -20.09 -9.54
C SER A 91 1.77 -20.68 -9.02
N ARG A 92 1.67 -21.52 -7.98
CA ARG A 92 2.83 -22.17 -7.37
C ARG A 92 3.31 -23.39 -8.17
N GLY A 93 2.42 -24.03 -8.92
CA GLY A 93 2.69 -25.29 -9.63
C GLY A 93 2.93 -26.46 -8.69
N TYR A 94 1.91 -26.81 -7.88
CA TYR A 94 2.04 -27.95 -6.96
C TYR A 94 2.32 -29.24 -7.72
N GLY A 95 3.36 -29.98 -7.32
CA GLY A 95 3.75 -31.23 -7.97
C GLY A 95 4.61 -31.10 -9.23
N LYS A 96 5.02 -29.87 -9.61
CA LYS A 96 5.90 -29.67 -10.76
C LYS A 96 7.30 -30.27 -10.55
N LYS A 97 7.92 -30.77 -11.61
CA LYS A 97 9.30 -31.29 -11.59
C LYS A 97 10.35 -30.21 -11.86
N SER A 98 9.99 -29.13 -12.55
CA SER A 98 10.94 -28.11 -12.99
C SER A 98 11.29 -27.08 -11.90
N LYS A 99 12.48 -26.49 -12.01
CA LYS A 99 12.97 -25.42 -11.12
C LYS A 99 12.87 -24.06 -11.81
N GLY A 100 12.62 -23.01 -11.01
CA GLY A 100 12.52 -21.63 -11.47
C GLY A 100 11.11 -21.20 -11.91
N PRO A 101 10.95 -19.93 -12.31
CA PRO A 101 9.72 -19.44 -12.90
C PRO A 101 9.57 -19.92 -14.35
N HIS A 102 8.36 -20.36 -14.74
CA HIS A 102 8.02 -20.69 -16.12
C HIS A 102 6.88 -19.81 -16.60
N LEU A 103 7.02 -19.22 -17.79
CA LEU A 103 5.95 -18.49 -18.46
C LEU A 103 5.32 -19.39 -19.52
N ILE A 104 4.03 -19.63 -19.40
CA ILE A 104 3.24 -20.44 -20.31
C ILE A 104 2.32 -19.48 -21.08
N ARG A 105 2.39 -19.58 -22.39
CA ARG A 105 1.58 -18.83 -23.36
C ARG A 105 1.06 -19.79 -24.43
N GLU A 106 0.13 -19.30 -25.23
CA GLU A 106 -0.22 -19.98 -26.48
C GLU A 106 1.03 -20.34 -27.30
N GLY A 107 1.11 -21.58 -27.75
CA GLY A 107 2.26 -22.13 -28.48
C GLY A 107 3.46 -22.56 -27.61
N SER A 108 3.40 -22.45 -26.28
CA SER A 108 4.49 -22.93 -25.41
C SER A 108 4.50 -24.47 -25.31
N SER A 109 5.67 -25.07 -25.51
CA SER A 109 5.87 -26.53 -25.42
C SER A 109 6.11 -27.00 -23.98
N TYR A 110 5.14 -26.83 -23.09
CA TYR A 110 5.17 -27.37 -21.72
C TYR A 110 4.22 -28.55 -21.57
N LEU A 111 4.60 -29.55 -20.78
CA LEU A 111 3.72 -30.64 -20.35
C LEU A 111 3.16 -30.35 -18.95
N PRO A 112 2.00 -30.94 -18.57
CA PRO A 112 1.46 -30.83 -17.21
C PRO A 112 2.47 -31.17 -16.10
N GLU A 113 3.44 -32.04 -16.37
CA GLU A 113 4.49 -32.44 -15.42
C GLU A 113 5.52 -31.34 -15.14
N ASP A 114 5.73 -30.45 -16.10
CA ASP A 114 6.68 -29.34 -16.00
C ASP A 114 6.12 -28.22 -15.14
N VAL A 115 4.81 -28.00 -15.18
CA VAL A 115 4.18 -26.78 -14.66
C VAL A 115 3.08 -27.03 -13.61
N GLY A 116 2.60 -28.28 -13.53
CA GLY A 116 1.47 -28.70 -12.69
C GLY A 116 0.14 -28.67 -13.45
N ASP A 117 -0.82 -29.48 -12.97
CA ASP A 117 -2.11 -29.69 -13.65
C ASP A 117 -2.96 -28.41 -13.72
N GLU A 118 -3.09 -27.69 -12.60
CA GLU A 118 -3.95 -26.50 -12.52
C GLU A 118 -3.42 -25.32 -13.37
N PRO A 119 -2.12 -24.97 -13.32
CA PRO A 119 -1.60 -23.93 -14.21
C PRO A 119 -1.69 -24.30 -15.69
N PHE A 120 -1.47 -25.57 -16.03
CA PHE A 120 -1.60 -26.05 -17.41
C PHE A 120 -3.05 -25.95 -17.90
N LEU A 121 -4.01 -26.35 -17.07
CA LEU A 121 -5.45 -26.18 -17.37
C LEU A 121 -5.78 -24.72 -17.65
N LEU A 122 -5.33 -23.81 -16.78
CA LEU A 122 -5.60 -22.38 -16.95
C LEU A 122 -4.99 -21.83 -18.25
N SER A 123 -3.78 -22.25 -18.63
CA SER A 123 -3.17 -21.82 -19.89
C SER A 123 -3.92 -22.32 -21.12
N GLN A 124 -4.50 -23.52 -21.07
CA GLN A 124 -5.31 -24.05 -22.17
C GLN A 124 -6.67 -23.34 -22.28
N LYS A 125 -7.31 -23.04 -21.14
CA LYS A 125 -8.61 -22.36 -21.13
C LYS A 125 -8.52 -20.87 -21.45
N LEU A 126 -7.35 -20.25 -21.24
CA LEU A 126 -7.13 -18.81 -21.35
C LEU A 126 -5.93 -18.52 -22.27
N PRO A 127 -6.05 -18.76 -23.59
CA PRO A 127 -4.92 -18.62 -24.53
C PRO A 127 -4.31 -17.21 -24.55
N LYS A 128 -5.12 -16.17 -24.29
CA LYS A 128 -4.67 -14.77 -24.21
C LYS A 128 -3.95 -14.42 -22.89
N ALA A 129 -4.19 -15.16 -21.81
CA ALA A 129 -3.59 -14.88 -20.52
C ALA A 129 -2.19 -15.51 -20.44
N THR A 130 -1.24 -14.81 -19.81
CA THR A 130 0.09 -15.38 -19.56
C THR A 130 0.11 -16.05 -18.19
N VAL A 131 0.34 -17.36 -18.14
CA VAL A 131 0.41 -18.11 -16.87
C VAL A 131 1.86 -18.25 -16.43
N CYS A 132 2.20 -17.72 -15.25
CA CYS A 132 3.49 -17.91 -14.62
C CYS A 132 3.41 -18.96 -13.50
N VAL A 133 4.34 -19.90 -13.51
CA VAL A 133 4.49 -20.91 -12.46
C VAL A 133 5.79 -20.69 -11.72
N SER A 134 5.71 -20.17 -10.48
CA SER A 134 6.88 -19.88 -9.67
C SER A 134 6.68 -20.25 -8.19
N SER A 135 7.74 -20.79 -7.58
CA SER A 135 7.79 -20.99 -6.13
C SER A 135 7.96 -19.68 -5.36
N ASP A 136 8.67 -18.70 -5.92
CA ASP A 136 8.68 -17.32 -5.42
C ASP A 136 7.71 -16.49 -6.27
N ARG A 137 6.55 -16.19 -5.70
CA ARG A 137 5.51 -15.44 -6.40
C ARG A 137 5.94 -14.01 -6.75
N LEU A 138 6.82 -13.39 -5.97
CA LEU A 138 7.29 -12.04 -6.26
C LEU A 138 8.11 -12.03 -7.55
N GLU A 139 9.03 -12.98 -7.70
CA GLU A 139 9.80 -13.15 -8.93
C GLU A 139 8.89 -13.41 -10.14
N GLY A 140 7.86 -14.24 -9.96
CA GLY A 140 6.90 -14.51 -11.04
C GLY A 140 6.07 -13.29 -11.43
N VAL A 141 5.67 -12.46 -10.46
CA VAL A 141 4.94 -11.21 -10.72
C VAL A 141 5.84 -10.18 -11.40
N ASP A 142 7.09 -10.04 -10.97
CA ASP A 142 8.06 -9.15 -11.62
C ASP A 142 8.33 -9.58 -13.06
N LEU A 143 8.39 -10.89 -13.31
CA LEU A 143 8.53 -11.44 -14.66
C LEU A 143 7.29 -11.13 -15.52
N LEU A 144 6.07 -11.37 -15.01
CA LEU A 144 4.83 -11.00 -15.71
C LEU A 144 4.76 -9.50 -16.02
N ALA A 145 5.17 -8.65 -15.08
CA ALA A 145 5.21 -7.20 -15.27
C ALA A 145 6.15 -6.78 -16.43
N ARG A 146 7.31 -7.43 -16.55
CA ARG A 146 8.26 -7.20 -17.67
C ARG A 146 7.69 -7.62 -19.03
N GLU A 147 6.81 -8.60 -19.04
CA GLU A 147 6.09 -9.05 -20.24
C GLU A 147 4.90 -8.13 -20.61
N GLY A 148 4.73 -7.01 -19.90
CA GLY A 148 3.72 -6.02 -20.21
C GLY A 148 2.31 -6.42 -19.77
N VAL A 149 2.18 -7.32 -18.81
CA VAL A 149 0.90 -7.63 -18.15
C VAL A 149 0.37 -6.39 -17.42
N ASP A 150 -0.93 -6.16 -17.54
CA ASP A 150 -1.61 -5.04 -16.90
C ASP A 150 -2.01 -5.34 -15.46
N LEU A 151 -2.49 -6.56 -15.20
CA LEU A 151 -2.97 -7.02 -13.91
C LEU A 151 -2.65 -8.50 -13.70
N VAL A 152 -2.27 -8.87 -12.47
CA VAL A 152 -1.98 -10.25 -12.11
C VAL A 152 -3.04 -10.83 -11.19
N ILE A 153 -3.52 -12.04 -11.51
CA ILE A 153 -4.35 -12.86 -10.62
C ILE A 153 -3.48 -13.91 -9.95
N ALA A 154 -3.45 -13.91 -8.62
CA ALA A 154 -2.66 -14.85 -7.85
C ALA A 154 -3.51 -15.98 -7.28
N ASP A 155 -3.29 -17.19 -7.80
CA ASP A 155 -4.02 -18.40 -7.40
C ASP A 155 -3.47 -18.98 -6.09
N ASP A 156 -4.33 -19.29 -5.12
CA ASP A 156 -4.01 -19.76 -3.76
C ASP A 156 -3.04 -18.84 -2.98
N ALA A 157 -3.24 -17.52 -3.02
CA ALA A 157 -2.30 -16.53 -2.46
C ALA A 157 -2.67 -15.98 -1.08
N PHE A 158 -3.80 -16.39 -0.50
CA PHE A 158 -4.32 -15.80 0.74
C PHE A 158 -3.29 -15.83 1.89
N GLN A 159 -2.57 -16.94 2.06
CA GLN A 159 -1.52 -17.12 3.07
C GLN A 159 -0.17 -16.48 2.69
N HIS A 160 0.04 -16.09 1.42
CA HIS A 160 1.31 -15.57 0.91
C HIS A 160 1.46 -14.05 1.18
N ARG A 161 1.59 -13.69 2.47
CA ARG A 161 1.61 -12.29 2.93
C ARG A 161 2.86 -11.47 2.54
N ARG A 162 3.95 -12.14 2.14
CA ARG A 162 5.16 -11.47 1.62
C ARG A 162 4.88 -10.68 0.33
N MET A 163 3.88 -11.11 -0.43
CA MET A 163 3.43 -10.43 -1.65
C MET A 163 2.28 -9.48 -1.31
N GLY A 164 2.50 -8.20 -1.55
CA GLY A 164 1.48 -7.17 -1.50
C GLY A 164 0.40 -7.44 -2.54
N ARG A 165 -0.85 -7.18 -2.17
CA ARG A 165 -2.04 -7.42 -2.99
C ARG A 165 -2.92 -6.18 -3.02
N ASP A 166 -3.54 -5.92 -4.14
CA ASP A 166 -4.47 -4.81 -4.33
C ASP A 166 -5.85 -5.22 -3.84
N VAL A 167 -6.30 -6.42 -4.23
CA VAL A 167 -7.53 -7.04 -3.73
C VAL A 167 -7.25 -8.45 -3.26
N ASP A 168 -7.97 -8.89 -2.23
CA ASP A 168 -7.87 -10.23 -1.67
C ASP A 168 -9.26 -10.84 -1.57
N ILE A 169 -9.52 -11.83 -2.42
CA ILE A 169 -10.79 -12.53 -2.54
C ILE A 169 -10.64 -13.87 -1.81
N LEU A 170 -11.45 -14.05 -0.76
CA LEU A 170 -11.49 -15.26 0.02
C LEU A 170 -12.65 -16.15 -0.41
N LEU A 171 -12.34 -17.39 -0.79
CA LEU A 171 -13.34 -18.40 -1.09
C LEU A 171 -13.68 -19.23 0.15
N VAL A 172 -14.98 -19.44 0.36
CA VAL A 172 -15.53 -20.27 1.44
C VAL A 172 -16.49 -21.28 0.82
N ASP A 173 -16.20 -22.57 0.97
CA ASP A 173 -17.09 -23.63 0.47
C ASP A 173 -18.31 -23.78 1.38
N ALA A 174 -19.50 -23.54 0.85
CA ALA A 174 -20.76 -23.61 1.60
C ALA A 174 -21.03 -25.01 2.19
N THR A 175 -20.57 -26.07 1.51
CA THR A 175 -20.87 -27.47 1.88
C THR A 175 -20.06 -27.94 3.09
N CYS A 176 -18.88 -27.36 3.31
CA CYS A 176 -18.01 -27.68 4.44
C CYS A 176 -17.10 -26.49 4.77
N PRO A 177 -17.66 -25.37 5.27
CA PRO A 177 -16.94 -24.11 5.37
C PRO A 177 -15.74 -24.21 6.33
N TRP A 178 -15.91 -24.93 7.44
CA TRP A 178 -14.93 -24.96 8.53
C TRP A 178 -14.51 -26.38 8.96
N GLY A 179 -15.14 -27.43 8.41
CA GLY A 179 -14.98 -28.80 8.89
C GLY A 179 -15.25 -28.94 10.38
N ASN A 180 -14.34 -29.60 11.10
CA ASN A 180 -14.39 -29.70 12.57
C ASN A 180 -13.91 -28.42 13.31
N GLY A 181 -13.62 -27.34 12.60
CA GLY A 181 -13.21 -26.04 13.16
C GLY A 181 -11.77 -25.96 13.67
N ARG A 182 -10.95 -27.00 13.48
CA ARG A 182 -9.55 -27.07 13.92
C ARG A 182 -8.57 -26.76 12.79
N ILE A 183 -7.36 -26.35 13.15
CA ILE A 183 -6.24 -26.09 12.23
C ILE A 183 -5.60 -27.41 11.81
N PHE A 184 -5.20 -27.51 10.54
CA PHE A 184 -4.47 -28.64 9.98
C PHE A 184 -3.18 -28.91 10.78
N PRO A 185 -2.84 -30.18 11.10
CA PRO A 185 -3.48 -31.44 10.66
C PRO A 185 -4.65 -31.93 11.53
N ALA A 186 -5.06 -31.20 12.57
CA ALA A 186 -6.19 -31.60 13.42
C ALA A 186 -7.56 -31.33 12.79
N GLY A 187 -7.62 -30.53 11.72
CA GLY A 187 -8.83 -30.13 11.03
C GLY A 187 -8.55 -29.56 9.64
N LEU A 188 -9.58 -28.92 9.05
CA LEU A 188 -9.48 -28.37 7.70
C LEU A 188 -8.80 -27.01 7.61
N LEU A 189 -8.79 -26.21 8.68
CA LEU A 189 -8.38 -24.81 8.59
C LEU A 189 -6.86 -24.68 8.39
N ARG A 190 -6.43 -23.81 7.48
CA ARG A 190 -5.04 -23.38 7.29
C ARG A 190 -4.68 -22.24 8.23
N GLU A 191 -5.64 -21.37 8.52
CA GLU A 191 -5.53 -20.28 9.49
C GLU A 191 -6.85 -20.09 10.24
N ARG A 192 -6.84 -19.39 11.39
CA ARG A 192 -8.05 -19.08 12.16
C ARG A 192 -9.03 -18.24 11.33
N LYS A 193 -10.34 -18.36 11.63
CA LYS A 193 -11.41 -17.54 11.04
C LYS A 193 -11.17 -16.03 11.20
N GLY A 194 -10.46 -15.60 12.25
CA GLY A 194 -10.06 -14.19 12.40
C GLY A 194 -9.25 -13.62 11.23
N SER A 195 -8.57 -14.47 10.45
CA SER A 195 -7.85 -14.04 9.23
C SER A 195 -8.78 -13.56 8.11
N ILE A 196 -10.08 -13.85 8.16
CA ILE A 196 -11.09 -13.37 7.18
C ILE A 196 -11.10 -11.84 7.10
N LYS A 197 -10.76 -11.13 8.19
CA LYS A 197 -10.66 -9.66 8.23
C LYS A 197 -9.69 -9.04 7.22
N ARG A 198 -8.80 -9.85 6.62
CA ARG A 198 -7.86 -9.42 5.57
C ARG A 198 -8.49 -9.42 4.18
N ALA A 199 -9.59 -10.16 4.00
CA ALA A 199 -10.26 -10.25 2.73
C ALA A 199 -10.97 -8.92 2.42
N HIS A 200 -10.85 -8.48 1.18
CA HIS A 200 -11.64 -7.39 0.63
C HIS A 200 -13.04 -7.89 0.25
N MET A 201 -13.12 -9.16 -0.17
CA MET A 201 -14.34 -9.81 -0.60
C MET A 201 -14.33 -11.28 -0.16
N VAL A 202 -15.52 -11.79 0.15
CA VAL A 202 -15.72 -13.21 0.42
C VAL A 202 -16.71 -13.76 -0.59
N ILE A 203 -16.33 -14.82 -1.30
CA ILE A 203 -17.21 -15.54 -2.22
C ILE A 203 -17.53 -16.90 -1.58
N ILE A 204 -18.81 -17.12 -1.28
CA ILE A 204 -19.32 -18.40 -0.82
C ILE A 204 -19.53 -19.28 -2.06
N THR A 205 -18.67 -20.26 -2.26
CA THR A 205 -18.75 -21.19 -3.40
C THR A 205 -19.67 -22.37 -3.08
N LYS A 206 -20.26 -22.98 -4.12
CA LYS A 206 -21.21 -24.09 -4.00
C LYS A 206 -22.46 -23.70 -3.17
N ALA A 207 -22.84 -22.43 -3.23
CA ALA A 207 -23.98 -21.90 -2.49
C ALA A 207 -25.31 -22.58 -2.89
N ASP A 208 -25.39 -23.10 -4.11
CA ASP A 208 -26.51 -23.87 -4.67
C ASP A 208 -26.62 -25.30 -4.13
N GLN A 209 -25.60 -25.79 -3.40
CA GLN A 209 -25.54 -27.17 -2.90
C GLN A 209 -25.93 -27.31 -1.43
N VAL A 210 -26.39 -26.23 -0.80
CA VAL A 210 -26.80 -26.21 0.61
C VAL A 210 -28.16 -25.56 0.78
N GLU A 211 -28.81 -25.88 1.89
CA GLU A 211 -30.09 -25.25 2.26
C GLU A 211 -29.92 -23.75 2.55
N ARG A 212 -30.95 -22.96 2.21
CA ARG A 212 -30.95 -21.50 2.41
C ARG A 212 -30.69 -21.08 3.85
N GLU A 213 -31.16 -21.86 4.83
CA GLU A 213 -30.93 -21.56 6.25
C GLU A 213 -29.45 -21.71 6.63
N SER A 214 -28.80 -22.78 6.16
CA SER A 214 -27.36 -23.01 6.39
C SER A 214 -26.52 -21.92 5.74
N LEU A 215 -26.89 -21.49 4.53
CA LEU A 215 -26.24 -20.39 3.83
C LEU A 215 -26.41 -19.06 4.58
N ARG A 216 -27.60 -18.77 5.11
CA ARG A 216 -27.85 -17.57 5.92
C ARG A 216 -27.00 -17.56 7.19
N LYS A 217 -26.93 -18.68 7.92
CA LYS A 217 -26.06 -18.83 9.10
C LYS A 217 -24.59 -18.57 8.77
N LEU A 218 -24.12 -19.09 7.63
CA LEU A 218 -22.74 -18.85 7.17
C LEU A 218 -22.50 -17.37 6.87
N LYS A 219 -23.42 -16.69 6.19
CA LYS A 219 -23.32 -15.23 5.96
C LYS A 219 -23.29 -14.43 7.25
N ASP A 220 -24.15 -14.76 8.21
CA ASP A 220 -24.21 -14.10 9.53
C ASP A 220 -22.93 -14.35 10.36
N GLU A 221 -22.25 -15.48 10.15
CA GLU A 221 -20.95 -15.72 10.74
C GLU A 221 -19.85 -14.88 10.08
N LEU A 222 -19.84 -14.82 8.74
CA LEU A 222 -18.86 -14.08 7.94
C LEU A 222 -18.96 -12.56 8.16
N SER A 223 -20.17 -12.02 8.36
CA SER A 223 -20.41 -10.59 8.60
C SER A 223 -19.80 -10.06 9.91
N ARG A 224 -19.36 -10.95 10.80
CA ARG A 224 -18.59 -10.60 12.02
C ARG A 224 -17.15 -10.21 11.71
N PHE A 225 -16.66 -10.55 10.52
CA PHE A 225 -15.27 -10.34 10.10
C PHE A 225 -15.13 -9.32 8.96
N VAL A 226 -16.09 -9.28 8.04
CA VAL A 226 -16.12 -8.38 6.88
C VAL A 226 -17.49 -7.71 6.77
N ASP A 227 -17.57 -6.61 6.01
CA ASP A 227 -18.87 -6.01 5.70
C ASP A 227 -19.75 -7.04 4.97
N SER A 228 -21.02 -7.13 5.38
CA SER A 228 -22.04 -7.93 4.72
C SER A 228 -22.15 -7.70 3.22
N LYS A 229 -21.89 -6.48 2.74
CA LYS A 229 -21.91 -6.12 1.31
C LYS A 229 -20.78 -6.79 0.52
N SER A 230 -19.66 -7.07 1.18
CA SER A 230 -18.50 -7.74 0.61
C SER A 230 -18.65 -9.27 0.53
N ILE A 231 -19.82 -9.82 0.88
CA ILE A 231 -20.12 -11.25 0.83
C ILE A 231 -20.98 -11.55 -0.40
N PHE A 232 -20.45 -12.42 -1.26
CA PHE A 232 -21.06 -12.86 -2.50
C PHE A 232 -21.29 -14.36 -2.48
N GLU A 233 -22.22 -14.83 -3.31
CA GLU A 233 -22.45 -16.25 -3.54
C GLU A 233 -21.99 -16.60 -4.94
N ALA A 234 -21.46 -17.80 -5.12
CA ALA A 234 -21.12 -18.33 -6.43
C ALA A 234 -21.48 -19.80 -6.55
N HIS A 235 -21.88 -20.18 -7.76
CA HIS A 235 -22.15 -21.55 -8.15
C HIS A 235 -21.50 -21.84 -9.50
N LEU A 236 -21.34 -23.13 -9.81
CA LEU A 236 -20.90 -23.56 -11.13
C LEU A 236 -22.13 -23.79 -12.00
N GLU A 237 -22.12 -23.20 -13.18
CA GLU A 237 -23.14 -23.39 -14.20
C GLU A 237 -22.53 -24.12 -15.41
N LEU A 238 -23.31 -24.98 -16.04
CA LEU A 238 -22.95 -25.60 -17.31
C LEU A 238 -23.01 -24.54 -18.41
N SER A 239 -21.85 -24.20 -18.98
CA SER A 239 -21.76 -23.24 -20.09
C SER A 239 -21.85 -23.90 -21.47
N GLY A 240 -21.68 -25.22 -21.54
CA GLY A 240 -21.78 -25.97 -22.78
C GLY A 240 -21.17 -27.36 -22.67
N TRP A 241 -21.02 -28.00 -23.81
CA TRP A 241 -20.41 -29.32 -23.94
C TRP A 241 -19.30 -29.27 -24.98
N ALA A 242 -18.28 -30.07 -24.79
CA ALA A 242 -17.25 -30.28 -25.80
C ALA A 242 -16.92 -31.76 -25.92
N CYS A 243 -16.38 -32.15 -27.06
CA CYS A 243 -15.76 -33.44 -27.29
C CYS A 243 -14.24 -33.25 -27.28
N TRP A 244 -13.55 -34.26 -26.75
CA TRP A 244 -12.09 -34.38 -26.80
C TRP A 244 -11.70 -35.68 -27.49
N ASN A 245 -10.92 -35.57 -28.56
CA ASN A 245 -10.32 -36.68 -29.31
C ASN A 245 -8.83 -36.44 -29.63
N GLY A 246 -8.18 -35.57 -28.87
CA GLY A 246 -6.86 -35.00 -29.16
C GLY A 246 -6.92 -33.51 -29.47
N GLU A 247 -8.07 -33.02 -29.93
CA GLU A 247 -8.40 -31.60 -30.04
C GLU A 247 -9.76 -31.30 -29.39
N TRP A 248 -9.97 -30.05 -28.98
CA TRP A 248 -11.25 -29.60 -28.41
C TRP A 248 -12.24 -29.25 -29.52
N LYS A 249 -13.42 -29.86 -29.50
CA LYS A 249 -14.53 -29.50 -30.39
C LYS A 249 -15.79 -29.19 -29.58
N ASP A 250 -16.35 -28.00 -29.77
CA ASP A 250 -17.61 -27.62 -29.13
C ASP A 250 -18.80 -28.43 -29.65
N LEU A 251 -19.70 -28.79 -28.76
CA LEU A 251 -20.94 -29.50 -29.05
C LEU A 251 -22.14 -28.55 -28.85
N ASN A 252 -23.01 -28.50 -29.86
CA ASN A 252 -24.19 -27.63 -29.88
C ASN A 252 -25.35 -28.13 -29.02
N SER A 253 -25.27 -29.36 -28.51
CA SER A 253 -26.32 -29.98 -27.69
C SER A 253 -25.71 -30.90 -26.62
N PRO A 254 -26.41 -31.11 -25.49
CA PRO A 254 -26.00 -32.10 -24.51
C PRO A 254 -25.87 -33.51 -25.11
N PRO A 255 -25.03 -34.38 -24.53
CA PRO A 255 -24.94 -35.77 -24.95
C PRO A 255 -26.30 -36.44 -24.80
N LYS A 256 -26.72 -37.20 -25.82
CA LYS A 256 -27.97 -37.96 -25.82
C LYS A 256 -27.69 -39.41 -25.44
N GLY A 257 -28.56 -39.98 -24.61
CA GLY A 257 -28.50 -41.38 -24.19
C GLY A 257 -27.74 -41.60 -22.89
N GLU A 258 -27.61 -42.87 -22.52
CA GLU A 258 -26.95 -43.30 -21.30
C GLU A 258 -25.45 -43.00 -21.35
N ALA A 259 -24.91 -42.45 -20.25
CA ALA A 259 -23.51 -42.07 -20.14
C ALA A 259 -22.75 -42.94 -19.14
N LEU A 260 -21.56 -43.38 -19.54
CA LEU A 260 -20.51 -43.85 -18.65
C LEU A 260 -19.69 -42.64 -18.20
N VAL A 261 -19.65 -42.36 -16.89
CA VAL A 261 -18.86 -41.28 -16.33
C VAL A 261 -17.56 -41.84 -15.77
N PHE A 262 -16.44 -41.14 -15.97
CA PHE A 262 -15.23 -41.38 -15.17
C PHE A 262 -14.69 -40.07 -14.61
N SER A 263 -14.12 -40.12 -13.40
CA SER A 263 -13.49 -38.93 -12.82
C SER A 263 -12.34 -39.24 -11.88
N ALA A 264 -11.35 -38.36 -11.86
CA ALA A 264 -10.18 -38.39 -10.97
C ALA A 264 -10.08 -37.08 -10.17
N ILE A 265 -11.19 -36.73 -9.51
CA ILE A 265 -11.34 -35.49 -8.73
C ILE A 265 -11.62 -35.74 -7.25
N GLY A 266 -11.42 -34.73 -6.40
CA GLY A 266 -11.61 -34.83 -4.95
C GLY A 266 -13.06 -35.01 -4.45
N ASN A 267 -14.08 -34.83 -5.31
CA ASN A 267 -15.49 -35.11 -4.96
C ASN A 267 -16.30 -35.66 -6.16
N PRO A 268 -16.15 -36.95 -6.49
CA PRO A 268 -16.86 -37.59 -7.62
C PRO A 268 -18.39 -37.53 -7.47
N ALA A 269 -18.92 -37.69 -6.26
CA ALA A 269 -20.36 -37.68 -6.01
C ALA A 269 -21.01 -36.33 -6.38
N SER A 270 -20.33 -35.21 -6.12
CA SER A 270 -20.81 -33.88 -6.51
C SER A 270 -20.83 -33.71 -8.03
N PHE A 271 -19.85 -34.27 -8.75
CA PHE A 271 -19.80 -34.23 -10.21
C PHE A 271 -20.92 -35.06 -10.85
N GLU A 272 -21.17 -36.27 -10.35
CA GLU A 272 -22.29 -37.08 -10.82
C GLU A 272 -23.64 -36.38 -10.58
N ALA A 273 -23.83 -35.83 -9.38
CA ALA A 273 -25.05 -35.07 -9.07
C ALA A 273 -25.21 -33.85 -9.99
N PHE A 274 -24.12 -33.15 -10.32
CA PHE A 274 -24.12 -32.04 -11.27
C PHE A 274 -24.56 -32.50 -12.67
N LEU A 275 -23.99 -33.61 -13.19
CA LEU A 275 -24.38 -34.18 -14.48
C LEU A 275 -25.86 -34.56 -14.53
N ARG A 276 -26.36 -35.26 -13.50
CA ARG A 276 -27.78 -35.64 -13.40
C ARG A 276 -28.70 -34.42 -13.37
N ARG A 277 -28.36 -33.39 -12.59
CA ARG A 277 -29.11 -32.11 -12.58
C ARG A 277 -29.08 -31.39 -13.92
N SER A 278 -28.03 -31.61 -14.70
CA SER A 278 -27.86 -31.06 -16.05
C SER A 278 -28.58 -31.88 -17.12
N GLY A 279 -29.37 -32.89 -16.73
CA GLY A 279 -30.15 -33.72 -17.64
C GLY A 279 -29.43 -34.92 -18.23
N VAL A 280 -28.24 -35.28 -17.70
CA VAL A 280 -27.50 -36.47 -18.16
C VAL A 280 -27.97 -37.73 -17.45
N GLU A 281 -28.27 -38.77 -18.24
CA GLU A 281 -28.58 -40.11 -17.75
C GLU A 281 -27.30 -40.89 -17.40
N VAL A 282 -26.78 -40.68 -16.18
CA VAL A 282 -25.59 -41.40 -15.71
C VAL A 282 -25.94 -42.85 -15.36
N LYS A 283 -25.40 -43.81 -16.10
CA LYS A 283 -25.64 -45.26 -15.90
C LYS A 283 -24.59 -45.91 -15.01
N SER A 284 -23.33 -45.49 -15.12
CA SER A 284 -22.23 -45.94 -14.26
C SER A 284 -21.20 -44.84 -14.08
N HIS A 285 -20.46 -44.88 -12.97
CA HIS A 285 -19.41 -43.93 -12.64
C HIS A 285 -18.15 -44.64 -12.15
N LEU A 286 -17.10 -44.61 -12.96
CA LEU A 286 -15.76 -45.10 -12.64
C LEU A 286 -14.98 -44.02 -11.87
N ILE A 287 -14.65 -44.31 -10.61
CA ILE A 287 -13.99 -43.37 -9.71
C ILE A 287 -12.51 -43.71 -9.57
N PHE A 288 -11.66 -42.81 -10.03
CA PHE A 288 -10.21 -42.90 -9.91
C PHE A 288 -9.69 -42.03 -8.75
N ARG A 289 -8.41 -42.18 -8.40
CA ARG A 289 -7.76 -41.36 -7.36
C ARG A 289 -7.71 -39.90 -7.81
N ASP A 290 -7.86 -38.93 -6.91
CA ASP A 290 -7.67 -37.51 -7.27
C ASP A 290 -6.27 -37.29 -7.87
N HIS A 291 -6.18 -36.57 -8.99
CA HIS A 291 -4.98 -36.40 -9.81
C HIS A 291 -4.43 -37.71 -10.42
N HIS A 292 -5.28 -38.71 -10.65
CA HIS A 292 -4.87 -39.94 -11.36
C HIS A 292 -4.44 -39.62 -12.79
N ARG A 293 -3.24 -40.06 -13.17
CA ARG A 293 -2.77 -40.04 -14.57
C ARG A 293 -3.28 -41.30 -15.25
N PHE A 294 -4.05 -41.13 -16.31
CA PHE A 294 -4.63 -42.26 -17.04
C PHE A 294 -3.55 -42.91 -17.90
N THR A 295 -3.58 -44.24 -17.93
CA THR A 295 -2.71 -45.06 -18.80
C THR A 295 -3.55 -45.66 -19.93
N GLU A 296 -2.91 -46.16 -20.98
CA GLU A 296 -3.61 -46.88 -22.07
C GLU A 296 -4.48 -48.02 -21.52
N LYS A 297 -3.94 -48.77 -20.54
CA LYS A 297 -4.69 -49.80 -19.82
C LYS A 297 -5.95 -49.28 -19.11
N ASN A 298 -5.93 -48.05 -18.60
CA ASN A 298 -7.15 -47.46 -18.02
C ASN A 298 -8.17 -47.10 -19.10
N LEU A 299 -7.74 -46.68 -20.29
CA LEU A 299 -8.64 -46.43 -21.41
C LEU A 299 -9.27 -47.74 -21.90
N GLU A 300 -8.50 -48.83 -21.96
CA GLU A 300 -9.02 -50.17 -22.25
C GLU A 300 -10.08 -50.61 -21.22
N GLU A 301 -9.83 -50.39 -19.93
CA GLU A 301 -10.77 -50.67 -18.84
C GLU A 301 -12.08 -49.85 -18.98
N ILE A 302 -11.95 -48.56 -19.29
CA ILE A 302 -13.11 -47.68 -19.53
C ILE A 302 -13.90 -48.16 -20.76
N ASP A 303 -13.22 -48.53 -21.84
CA ASP A 303 -13.86 -49.01 -23.07
C ASP A 303 -14.53 -50.37 -22.89
N GLU A 304 -13.95 -51.28 -22.10
CA GLU A 304 -14.55 -52.58 -21.78
C GLU A 304 -15.87 -52.39 -21.02
N VAL A 305 -15.88 -51.50 -20.02
CA VAL A 305 -17.10 -51.15 -19.26
C VAL A 305 -18.12 -50.48 -20.18
N ARG A 306 -17.69 -49.54 -21.03
CA ARG A 306 -18.54 -48.86 -22.02
C ARG A 306 -19.24 -49.85 -22.94
N ARG A 307 -18.48 -50.80 -23.53
CA ARG A 307 -19.00 -51.85 -24.41
C ARG A 307 -19.97 -52.77 -23.70
N LYS A 308 -19.65 -53.23 -22.48
CA LYS A 308 -20.56 -54.07 -21.66
C LYS A 308 -21.89 -53.37 -21.35
N MET A 309 -21.87 -52.05 -21.20
CA MET A 309 -23.05 -51.27 -20.88
C MET A 309 -23.90 -50.89 -22.10
N GLY A 310 -23.40 -51.08 -23.33
CA GLY A 310 -24.02 -50.55 -24.55
C GLY A 310 -24.02 -49.02 -24.61
N SER A 311 -23.16 -48.36 -23.81
CA SER A 311 -23.12 -46.90 -23.69
C SER A 311 -22.41 -46.28 -24.88
N GLN A 312 -23.05 -45.32 -25.54
CA GLN A 312 -22.41 -44.59 -26.66
C GLN A 312 -21.61 -43.39 -26.18
N VAL A 313 -21.93 -42.83 -25.01
CA VAL A 313 -21.30 -41.62 -24.48
C VAL A 313 -20.41 -41.94 -23.29
N VAL A 314 -19.18 -41.42 -23.31
CA VAL A 314 -18.27 -41.40 -22.15
C VAL A 314 -18.07 -39.96 -21.71
N ILE A 315 -18.24 -39.67 -20.42
CA ILE A 315 -18.13 -38.31 -19.86
C ILE A 315 -17.03 -38.25 -18.80
N CYS A 316 -16.19 -37.21 -18.84
CA CYS A 316 -15.26 -36.88 -17.76
C CYS A 316 -15.17 -35.38 -17.47
N THR A 317 -14.36 -34.97 -16.50
CA THR A 317 -14.16 -33.55 -16.18
C THR A 317 -13.10 -32.90 -17.08
N GLU A 318 -13.13 -31.57 -17.23
CA GLU A 318 -12.07 -30.81 -17.93
C GLU A 318 -10.68 -31.09 -17.37
N LYS A 319 -10.58 -31.32 -16.05
CA LYS A 319 -9.31 -31.64 -15.37
C LYS A 319 -8.80 -33.03 -15.75
N ASP A 320 -9.71 -33.99 -15.92
CA ASP A 320 -9.36 -35.39 -16.24
C ASP A 320 -8.86 -35.54 -17.68
N VAL A 321 -9.36 -34.71 -18.60
CA VAL A 321 -8.87 -34.67 -19.99
C VAL A 321 -7.35 -34.41 -20.05
N LEU A 322 -6.83 -33.52 -19.20
CA LEU A 322 -5.40 -33.21 -19.15
C LEU A 322 -4.54 -34.35 -18.59
N ASN A 323 -5.18 -35.34 -17.96
CA ASN A 323 -4.52 -36.52 -17.42
C ASN A 323 -4.57 -37.70 -18.38
N LEU A 324 -5.24 -37.56 -19.53
CA LEU A 324 -5.26 -38.58 -20.58
C LEU A 324 -3.87 -38.69 -21.24
N PRO A 325 -3.45 -39.90 -21.66
CA PRO A 325 -2.16 -40.09 -22.29
C PRO A 325 -2.07 -39.34 -23.63
N ALA A 326 -1.01 -38.56 -23.82
CA ALA A 326 -0.76 -37.84 -25.07
C ALA A 326 -0.38 -38.79 -26.21
N GLY A 327 -0.90 -38.56 -27.41
CA GLY A 327 -0.59 -39.35 -28.61
C GLY A 327 -1.23 -40.75 -28.65
N CYS A 328 -2.09 -41.09 -27.69
CA CYS A 328 -2.85 -42.33 -27.68
C CYS A 328 -4.17 -42.15 -28.46
N GLU A 329 -4.52 -43.14 -29.28
CA GLU A 329 -5.81 -43.18 -29.97
C GLU A 329 -6.90 -43.61 -28.96
N ILE A 330 -7.76 -42.67 -28.59
CA ILE A 330 -8.86 -42.94 -27.66
C ILE A 330 -9.95 -43.68 -28.44
N PRO A 331 -10.33 -44.92 -28.07
CA PRO A 331 -11.23 -45.75 -28.86
C PRO A 331 -12.71 -45.32 -28.78
N PHE A 332 -12.99 -44.18 -28.14
CA PHE A 332 -14.33 -43.64 -27.92
C PHE A 332 -14.28 -42.11 -27.84
N GLU A 333 -15.40 -41.46 -28.15
CA GLU A 333 -15.54 -40.01 -27.96
C GLU A 333 -15.69 -39.67 -26.46
N VAL A 334 -14.85 -38.76 -25.99
CA VAL A 334 -14.92 -38.24 -24.62
C VAL A 334 -15.67 -36.92 -24.62
N VAL A 335 -16.87 -36.92 -24.05
CA VAL A 335 -17.68 -35.73 -23.87
C VAL A 335 -17.35 -35.07 -22.53
N VAL A 336 -17.23 -33.75 -22.52
CA VAL A 336 -16.77 -32.98 -21.38
C VAL A 336 -17.74 -31.82 -21.14
N PRO A 337 -18.31 -31.69 -19.93
CA PRO A 337 -19.10 -30.52 -19.57
C PRO A 337 -18.17 -29.33 -19.36
N LYS A 338 -18.42 -28.24 -20.08
CA LYS A 338 -17.76 -26.96 -19.83
C LYS A 338 -18.52 -26.24 -18.72
N VAL A 339 -17.79 -25.85 -17.69
CA VAL A 339 -18.37 -25.12 -16.55
C VAL A 339 -17.81 -23.71 -16.47
N ARG A 340 -18.66 -22.78 -16.02
CA ARG A 340 -18.26 -21.42 -15.64
C ARG A 340 -18.69 -21.12 -14.23
N THR A 341 -17.94 -20.27 -13.54
CA THR A 341 -18.37 -19.72 -12.26
C THR A 341 -19.32 -18.57 -12.50
N MET A 342 -20.50 -18.62 -11.90
CA MET A 342 -21.46 -17.51 -11.86
C MET A 342 -21.50 -16.92 -10.46
N VAL A 343 -21.29 -15.61 -10.35
CA VAL A 343 -21.45 -14.86 -9.09
C VAL A 343 -22.86 -14.29 -9.05
N VAL A 344 -23.58 -14.53 -7.96
CA VAL A 344 -24.89 -13.93 -7.74
C VAL A 344 -24.72 -12.42 -7.56
N GLN A 345 -25.51 -11.63 -8.31
CA GLN A 345 -25.36 -10.17 -8.41
C GLN A 345 -24.00 -9.75 -8.97
N GLU A 346 -23.65 -10.28 -10.14
CA GLU A 346 -22.38 -10.06 -10.82
C GLU A 346 -22.02 -8.58 -11.00
N GLU A 347 -22.98 -7.73 -11.39
CA GLU A 347 -22.78 -6.29 -11.53
C GLU A 347 -22.35 -5.61 -10.21
N ARG A 348 -22.98 -5.99 -9.09
CA ARG A 348 -22.60 -5.51 -7.75
C ARG A 348 -21.19 -5.98 -7.39
N PHE A 349 -20.87 -7.24 -7.69
CA PHE A 349 -19.55 -7.80 -7.46
C PHE A 349 -18.47 -7.04 -8.23
N LEU A 350 -18.73 -6.78 -9.50
CA LEU A 350 -17.85 -6.04 -10.39
C LEU A 350 -17.62 -4.60 -9.92
N LYS A 351 -18.70 -3.89 -9.58
CA LYS A 351 -18.63 -2.53 -9.01
C LYS A 351 -17.78 -2.48 -7.74
N ASP A 352 -18.00 -3.40 -6.81
CA ASP A 352 -17.22 -3.47 -5.58
C ASP A 352 -15.76 -3.85 -5.85
N LEU A 353 -15.48 -4.68 -6.88
CA LEU A 353 -14.14 -5.13 -7.24
C LEU A 353 -13.34 -3.97 -7.85
N ILE A 354 -13.95 -3.22 -8.77
CA ILE A 354 -13.37 -2.00 -9.34
C ILE A 354 -13.14 -0.98 -8.23
N SER A 355 -14.12 -0.78 -7.32
CA SER A 355 -13.93 0.13 -6.18
C SER A 355 -12.80 -0.31 -5.24
N ALA A 356 -12.59 -1.61 -5.05
CA ALA A 356 -11.52 -2.14 -4.21
C ALA A 356 -10.13 -2.00 -4.88
N LEU A 357 -10.06 -2.03 -6.21
CA LEU A 357 -8.84 -1.79 -6.99
C LEU A 357 -8.38 -0.33 -7.00
N ARG A 358 -9.24 0.60 -6.59
CA ARG A 358 -8.91 2.03 -6.53
C ARG A 358 -7.67 2.27 -5.65
N PRO A 359 -6.59 2.87 -6.16
CA PRO A 359 -5.39 3.10 -5.37
C PRO A 359 -5.66 4.03 -4.18
N LYS A 360 -5.27 3.60 -2.99
CA LYS A 360 -5.32 4.40 -1.75
C LYS A 360 -3.92 4.58 -1.21
N VAL A 361 -3.45 5.82 -1.13
CA VAL A 361 -2.08 6.14 -0.74
C VAL A 361 -2.08 7.06 0.47
N VAL A 362 -1.09 6.90 1.34
CA VAL A 362 -0.96 7.68 2.58
C VAL A 362 0.42 8.30 2.65
N VAL A 363 0.45 9.61 2.85
CA VAL A 363 1.65 10.36 3.24
C VAL A 363 1.60 10.55 4.75
N ALA A 364 2.60 10.08 5.47
CA ALA A 364 2.70 10.22 6.91
C ALA A 364 3.81 11.21 7.27
N SER A 365 3.61 12.01 8.32
CA SER A 365 4.59 13.00 8.79
C SER A 365 4.60 13.06 10.32
N ASN A 366 5.67 13.59 10.92
CA ASN A 366 5.83 13.62 12.38
C ASN A 366 6.24 14.96 12.99
N GLY A 367 6.03 16.07 12.27
CA GLY A 367 6.28 17.42 12.74
C GLY A 367 5.71 18.48 11.80
N TYR A 368 5.52 19.71 12.29
CA TYR A 368 4.90 20.79 11.51
C TYR A 368 5.68 21.16 10.23
N GLY A 369 7.03 21.10 10.26
CA GLY A 369 7.83 21.37 9.06
C GLY A 369 7.74 20.21 8.05
N GLU A 370 7.66 18.99 8.56
CA GLU A 370 7.43 17.76 7.80
C GLU A 370 6.03 17.71 7.20
N ASP A 371 5.01 18.26 7.88
CA ASP A 371 3.63 18.34 7.39
C ASP A 371 3.56 19.19 6.12
N ALA A 372 4.28 20.32 6.05
CA ALA A 372 4.32 21.15 4.85
C ALA A 372 4.97 20.41 3.66
N ILE A 373 6.06 19.67 3.90
CA ILE A 373 6.71 18.84 2.85
C ILE A 373 5.78 17.69 2.45
N GLY A 374 5.13 17.06 3.41
CA GLY A 374 4.17 15.99 3.19
C GLY A 374 2.94 16.47 2.41
N ALA A 375 2.43 17.66 2.70
CA ALA A 375 1.32 18.28 1.97
C ALA A 375 1.71 18.59 0.52
N LEU A 376 2.93 19.10 0.29
CA LEU A 376 3.48 19.28 -1.06
C LEU A 376 3.58 17.95 -1.82
N LEU A 377 4.10 16.90 -1.17
CA LEU A 377 4.20 15.56 -1.74
C LEU A 377 2.81 14.99 -2.08
N ALA A 378 1.86 15.06 -1.15
CA ALA A 378 0.49 14.61 -1.35
C ALA A 378 -0.22 15.39 -2.47
N GLY A 379 -0.01 16.70 -2.55
CA GLY A 379 -0.54 17.55 -3.61
C GLY A 379 -0.02 17.16 -5.01
N LYS A 380 1.30 16.91 -5.13
CA LYS A 380 1.89 16.42 -6.40
C LYS A 380 1.36 15.02 -6.76
N LEU A 381 1.24 14.11 -5.79
CA LEU A 381 0.64 12.80 -6.02
C LEU A 381 -0.81 12.90 -6.50
N LYS A 382 -1.62 13.77 -5.89
CA LYS A 382 -3.01 14.00 -6.29
C LYS A 382 -3.11 14.58 -7.71
N LYS A 383 -2.15 15.40 -8.13
CA LYS A 383 -2.07 15.90 -9.50
C LYS A 383 -1.75 14.80 -10.52
N GLU A 384 -0.79 13.93 -10.19
CA GLU A 384 -0.37 12.82 -11.06
C GLU A 384 -1.34 11.63 -11.07
N LEU A 385 -2.11 11.47 -10.00
CA LEU A 385 -3.07 10.39 -9.77
C LEU A 385 -4.44 10.96 -9.37
N PRO A 386 -5.13 11.71 -10.25
CA PRO A 386 -6.35 12.46 -9.91
C PRO A 386 -7.49 11.58 -9.40
N HIS A 387 -7.52 10.31 -9.79
CA HIS A 387 -8.54 9.37 -9.34
C HIS A 387 -8.12 8.52 -8.13
N ALA A 388 -6.86 8.57 -7.68
CA ALA A 388 -6.45 7.87 -6.46
C ALA A 388 -6.98 8.56 -5.19
N GLU A 389 -7.22 7.80 -4.12
CA GLU A 389 -7.49 8.38 -2.80
C GLU A 389 -6.15 8.72 -2.12
N VAL A 390 -5.80 10.00 -2.09
CA VAL A 390 -4.61 10.51 -1.40
C VAL A 390 -5.00 11.01 -0.01
N MET A 391 -4.41 10.42 1.02
CA MET A 391 -4.67 10.74 2.43
C MET A 391 -3.38 11.13 3.16
N ALA A 392 -3.55 11.78 4.31
CA ALA A 392 -2.45 12.21 5.18
C ALA A 392 -2.57 11.64 6.59
N PHE A 393 -1.43 11.27 7.19
CA PHE A 393 -1.32 10.80 8.57
C PHE A 393 -0.25 11.59 9.34
N PRO A 394 -0.57 12.80 9.84
CA PRO A 394 0.29 13.52 10.76
C PRO A 394 0.30 12.85 12.14
N LEU A 395 1.47 12.52 12.69
CA LEU A 395 1.58 11.99 14.07
C LEU A 395 1.34 13.06 15.14
N VAL A 396 1.52 14.33 14.78
CA VAL A 396 1.46 15.48 15.68
C VAL A 396 0.67 16.60 15.00
N GLY A 397 -0.11 17.33 15.77
CA GLY A 397 -0.96 18.40 15.26
C GLY A 397 -2.27 17.89 14.68
N ARG A 398 -2.97 18.79 13.98
CA ARG A 398 -4.25 18.48 13.30
C ARG A 398 -4.12 18.24 11.80
N GLY A 399 -2.92 18.46 11.24
CA GLY A 399 -2.69 18.33 9.80
C GLY A 399 -3.23 19.49 8.96
N LYS A 400 -3.30 20.72 9.49
CA LYS A 400 -3.82 21.90 8.78
C LYS A 400 -3.21 22.11 7.38
N GLU A 401 -1.89 21.93 7.25
CA GLU A 401 -1.17 22.03 5.96
C GLU A 401 -1.74 21.05 4.91
N TYR A 402 -2.15 19.85 5.33
CA TYR A 402 -2.78 18.88 4.44
C TYR A 402 -4.22 19.29 4.08
N GLU A 403 -4.99 19.78 5.05
CA GLU A 403 -6.37 20.26 4.83
C GLU A 403 -6.40 21.44 3.86
N GLU A 404 -5.50 22.41 4.02
CA GLU A 404 -5.33 23.57 3.11
C GLU A 404 -4.93 23.12 1.69
N ALA A 405 -4.18 22.02 1.57
CA ALA A 405 -3.86 21.39 0.29
C ALA A 405 -5.00 20.50 -0.27
N GLY A 406 -6.16 20.45 0.39
CA GLY A 406 -7.30 19.63 -0.02
C GLY A 406 -7.04 18.12 0.11
N ILE A 407 -6.19 17.72 1.05
CA ILE A 407 -5.84 16.33 1.36
C ILE A 407 -6.56 15.89 2.62
N LYS A 408 -7.22 14.73 2.54
CA LYS A 408 -7.98 14.15 3.66
C LYS A 408 -7.02 13.66 4.75
N VAL A 409 -7.17 14.19 5.97
CA VAL A 409 -6.43 13.74 7.15
C VAL A 409 -7.15 12.55 7.79
N CYS A 410 -6.46 11.43 7.98
CA CYS A 410 -7.01 10.23 8.63
C CYS A 410 -6.46 9.97 10.04
N ALA A 411 -5.42 10.69 10.47
CA ALA A 411 -4.89 10.57 11.81
C ALA A 411 -5.83 11.19 12.86
N PRO A 412 -5.88 10.64 14.09
CA PRO A 412 -6.56 11.31 15.19
C PRO A 412 -5.81 12.60 15.57
N PRO A 413 -6.51 13.73 15.80
CA PRO A 413 -5.86 14.99 16.13
C PRO A 413 -5.16 14.90 17.48
N TYR A 414 -3.89 15.28 17.55
CA TYR A 414 -3.15 15.27 18.82
C TYR A 414 -2.14 16.41 18.94
N GLU A 415 -2.36 17.30 19.92
CA GLU A 415 -1.40 18.36 20.27
C GLU A 415 -0.52 17.91 21.45
N MET A 416 0.79 17.75 21.22
CA MET A 416 1.74 17.40 22.27
C MET A 416 2.15 18.62 23.12
N PRO A 417 2.14 18.52 24.46
CA PRO A 417 2.69 19.56 25.36
C PRO A 417 4.18 19.82 25.15
N SER A 418 4.95 18.82 24.72
CA SER A 418 6.39 18.90 24.44
C SER A 418 6.74 19.48 23.06
N GLU A 419 5.75 19.86 22.25
CA GLU A 419 5.90 20.49 20.92
C GLU A 419 6.83 19.73 19.93
N GLY A 420 7.05 18.41 20.13
CA GLY A 420 7.84 17.55 19.24
C GLY A 420 8.06 16.12 19.77
N VAL A 421 8.51 15.19 18.90
CA VAL A 421 8.81 13.79 19.29
C VAL A 421 9.93 13.77 20.33
N ILE A 422 9.56 13.45 21.58
CA ILE A 422 10.40 13.12 22.75
C ILE A 422 11.85 13.62 22.63
N LYS A 423 12.09 14.88 22.95
CA LYS A 423 13.46 15.39 23.18
C LYS A 423 13.85 15.22 24.64
N TYR A 424 14.72 14.23 24.89
CA TYR A 424 15.77 14.15 25.93
C TYR A 424 15.48 14.60 27.38
N HIS A 425 14.24 14.61 27.87
CA HIS A 425 13.97 14.70 29.32
C HIS A 425 12.87 13.75 29.78
N LEU A 426 13.20 12.93 30.78
CA LEU A 426 12.27 11.99 31.44
C LEU A 426 11.02 12.71 32.00
N LYS A 427 11.18 13.98 32.38
CA LYS A 427 10.09 14.84 32.90
C LYS A 427 9.05 15.22 31.83
N ASP A 428 9.48 15.45 30.59
CA ASP A 428 8.57 15.78 29.48
C ASP A 428 7.82 14.54 29.01
N LEU A 429 8.51 13.39 28.95
CA LEU A 429 7.87 12.09 28.73
C LEU A 429 6.81 11.78 29.79
N LEU A 430 7.10 12.04 31.08
CA LEU A 430 6.13 11.86 32.17
C LEU A 430 4.95 12.84 32.07
N ARG A 431 5.18 14.08 31.60
CA ARG A 431 4.12 15.07 31.39
C ARG A 431 3.19 14.66 30.25
N ASP A 432 3.74 14.13 29.17
CA ASP A 432 2.99 13.64 28.01
C ASP A 432 2.23 12.34 28.35
N LEU A 433 2.84 11.42 29.10
CA LEU A 433 2.17 10.22 29.62
C LEU A 433 0.98 10.55 30.50
N LYS A 434 1.11 11.53 31.41
CA LYS A 434 0.03 12.01 32.30
C LYS A 434 -1.13 12.66 31.54
N ARG A 435 -0.94 13.10 30.29
CA ARG A 435 -1.97 13.74 29.44
C ARG A 435 -2.50 12.83 28.32
N GLY A 436 -2.23 11.53 28.38
CA GLY A 436 -2.89 10.55 27.51
C GLY A 436 -2.07 10.10 26.30
N LEU A 437 -0.75 10.30 26.27
CA LEU A 437 0.13 9.81 25.18
C LEU A 437 -0.11 8.33 24.83
N LEU A 438 -0.30 7.46 25.82
CA LEU A 438 -0.60 6.02 25.59
C LEU A 438 -1.95 5.80 24.91
N ARG A 439 -2.97 6.59 25.27
CA ARG A 439 -4.29 6.54 24.65
C ARG A 439 -4.21 6.97 23.19
N ASN A 440 -3.49 8.05 22.91
CA ASN A 440 -3.33 8.56 21.54
C ASN A 440 -2.51 7.62 20.67
N LEU A 441 -1.45 7.03 21.21
CA LEU A 441 -0.72 5.97 20.51
C LEU A 441 -1.63 4.77 20.22
N SER A 442 -2.48 4.37 21.17
CA SER A 442 -3.47 3.31 20.96
C SER A 442 -4.48 3.67 19.86
N GLU A 443 -4.99 4.90 19.84
CA GLU A 443 -5.91 5.39 18.80
C GLU A 443 -5.24 5.44 17.42
N GLN A 444 -4.00 5.96 17.34
CA GLN A 444 -3.20 5.91 16.11
C GLN A 444 -2.99 4.48 15.61
N MET A 445 -2.65 3.55 16.50
CA MET A 445 -2.48 2.13 16.14
C MET A 445 -3.79 1.48 15.67
N LYS A 446 -4.94 1.86 16.24
CA LYS A 446 -6.25 1.39 15.77
C LYS A 446 -6.55 1.89 14.36
N VAL A 447 -6.25 3.15 14.06
CA VAL A 447 -6.42 3.69 12.70
C VAL A 447 -5.48 2.97 11.74
N TRP A 448 -4.21 2.81 12.06
CA TRP A 448 -3.27 2.06 11.22
C TRP A 448 -3.74 0.62 10.95
N ALA A 449 -4.20 -0.08 11.99
CA ALA A 449 -4.75 -1.42 11.86
C ALA A 449 -5.99 -1.47 10.95
N SER A 450 -6.81 -0.42 10.93
CA SER A 450 -8.00 -0.31 10.07
C SER A 450 -7.67 -0.11 8.58
N LEU A 451 -6.49 0.47 8.30
CA LEU A 451 -5.97 0.73 6.95
C LEU A 451 -5.14 -0.45 6.41
N ARG A 452 -4.75 -1.40 7.27
CA ARG A 452 -3.93 -2.56 6.89
C ARG A 452 -4.57 -3.33 5.74
N GLY A 453 -3.79 -3.57 4.69
CA GLY A 453 -4.22 -4.28 3.49
C GLY A 453 -5.05 -3.44 2.50
N LYS A 454 -5.54 -2.26 2.91
CA LYS A 454 -6.39 -1.39 2.09
C LYS A 454 -5.64 -0.24 1.42
N ILE A 455 -4.47 0.12 1.95
CA ILE A 455 -3.60 1.17 1.41
C ILE A 455 -2.34 0.57 0.81
N ARG A 456 -1.74 1.32 -0.13
CA ARG A 456 -0.43 1.02 -0.72
C ARG A 456 0.70 1.39 0.25
N THR A 457 1.96 1.24 -0.20
CA THR A 457 3.15 1.60 0.59
C THR A 457 3.03 3.03 1.14
N VAL A 458 3.29 3.19 2.44
CA VAL A 458 3.24 4.51 3.10
C VAL A 458 4.51 5.29 2.78
N LEU A 459 4.34 6.56 2.40
CA LEU A 459 5.44 7.51 2.21
C LEU A 459 5.62 8.32 3.50
N CYS A 460 6.73 8.10 4.22
CA CYS A 460 7.04 8.79 5.46
C CYS A 460 7.89 10.03 5.19
N VAL A 461 7.47 11.20 5.64
CA VAL A 461 8.25 12.45 5.64
C VAL A 461 8.64 12.77 7.08
N GLY A 462 9.90 12.56 7.44
CA GLY A 462 10.34 12.74 8.83
C GLY A 462 11.56 11.92 9.21
N ASP A 463 11.41 11.06 10.21
CA ASP A 463 12.52 10.30 10.80
C ASP A 463 12.23 8.79 10.99
N VAL A 464 13.19 8.11 11.62
CA VAL A 464 13.11 6.67 11.89
C VAL A 464 11.99 6.33 12.88
N TYR A 465 11.60 7.25 13.78
CA TYR A 465 10.50 7.01 14.70
C TYR A 465 9.16 6.93 13.96
N LEU A 466 8.93 7.85 13.01
CA LEU A 466 7.76 7.78 12.12
C LEU A 466 7.72 6.44 11.36
N LEU A 467 8.84 6.05 10.77
CA LEU A 467 8.97 4.77 10.08
C LEU A 467 8.63 3.57 10.98
N LEU A 468 9.09 3.56 12.22
CA LEU A 468 8.77 2.51 13.20
C LEU A 468 7.29 2.51 13.61
N ASN A 469 6.67 3.69 13.76
CA ASN A 469 5.25 3.82 14.06
C ASN A 469 4.40 3.20 12.94
N VAL A 470 4.72 3.52 11.69
CA VAL A 470 4.05 2.96 10.50
C VAL A 470 4.28 1.46 10.39
N LEU A 471 5.52 0.98 10.57
CA LEU A 471 5.82 -0.46 10.53
C LEU A 471 5.02 -1.24 11.58
N TRP A 472 4.98 -0.74 12.81
CA TRP A 472 4.28 -1.42 13.90
C TRP A 472 2.76 -1.40 13.73
N GLY A 473 2.19 -0.28 13.27
CA GLY A 473 0.75 -0.14 13.09
C GLY A 473 0.20 -0.83 11.84
N GLN A 474 0.86 -0.62 10.70
CA GLN A 474 0.38 -1.01 9.37
C GLN A 474 0.94 -2.39 8.99
N GLY A 475 2.26 -2.57 9.07
CA GLY A 475 2.98 -3.80 8.72
C GLY A 475 3.67 -3.80 7.35
N THR A 476 3.36 -2.85 6.45
CA THR A 476 4.05 -2.66 5.16
C THR A 476 5.37 -1.95 5.37
N THR A 477 6.40 -2.36 4.61
CA THR A 477 7.70 -1.70 4.55
C THR A 477 7.56 -0.31 3.90
N PRO A 478 7.72 0.81 4.63
CA PRO A 478 7.51 2.14 4.09
C PRO A 478 8.71 2.68 3.31
N VAL A 479 8.48 3.79 2.61
CA VAL A 479 9.52 4.67 2.06
C VAL A 479 9.77 5.80 3.07
N LEU A 480 11.02 6.24 3.23
CA LEU A 480 11.37 7.36 4.11
C LEU A 480 12.02 8.51 3.34
N MET A 481 11.44 9.69 3.43
CA MET A 481 12.07 10.96 3.13
C MET A 481 12.58 11.58 4.44
N ALA A 482 13.88 11.48 4.67
CA ALA A 482 14.51 11.90 5.91
C ALA A 482 14.75 13.42 5.92
N THR A 483 14.10 14.13 6.85
CA THR A 483 14.19 15.61 6.94
C THR A 483 15.17 16.09 8.01
N ALA A 484 15.34 15.31 9.09
CA ALA A 484 15.98 15.77 10.32
C ALA A 484 17.42 15.29 10.53
N LYS A 485 17.73 13.99 10.32
CA LYS A 485 19.05 13.42 10.65
C LYS A 485 20.05 13.60 9.51
N THR A 486 21.24 14.04 9.89
CA THR A 486 22.39 14.23 8.99
C THR A 486 23.69 13.91 9.71
N GLU A 487 24.66 13.42 8.94
CA GLU A 487 26.04 13.23 9.39
C GLU A 487 26.75 14.55 9.75
N LYS A 488 26.25 15.70 9.29
CA LYS A 488 26.78 17.03 9.66
C LYS A 488 26.50 17.43 11.11
N ASN A 489 25.59 16.74 11.81
CA ASN A 489 25.27 17.01 13.22
C ASN A 489 25.40 15.77 14.10
N ARG A 490 24.48 14.82 13.96
CA ARG A 490 24.48 13.55 14.69
C ARG A 490 23.99 12.47 13.74
N GLY A 491 24.91 11.61 13.33
CA GLY A 491 24.63 10.48 12.46
C GLY A 491 23.68 9.46 13.09
N HIS A 492 23.31 8.48 12.28
CA HIS A 492 22.41 7.41 12.71
C HIS A 492 23.09 6.44 13.68
N PHE A 493 22.30 5.90 14.61
CA PHE A 493 22.77 4.81 15.48
C PHE A 493 22.85 3.49 14.70
N SER A 494 23.68 2.54 15.16
CA SER A 494 23.82 1.23 14.53
C SER A 494 22.50 0.48 14.35
N LEU A 495 21.59 0.58 15.34
CA LEU A 495 20.25 -0.02 15.27
C LEU A 495 19.38 0.66 14.20
N GLU A 496 19.52 1.97 14.01
CA GLU A 496 18.77 2.69 12.97
C GLU A 496 19.21 2.26 11.57
N TYR A 497 20.52 2.12 11.33
CA TYR A 497 21.00 1.56 10.06
C TYR A 497 20.48 0.14 9.83
N LEU A 498 20.40 -0.69 10.88
CA LEU A 498 19.85 -2.04 10.76
C LEU A 498 18.36 -2.03 10.37
N VAL A 499 17.57 -1.15 11.01
CA VAL A 499 16.15 -0.95 10.69
C VAL A 499 16.01 -0.44 9.27
N LEU A 500 16.67 0.66 8.90
CA LEU A 500 16.57 1.24 7.56
C LEU A 500 17.00 0.27 6.47
N ARG A 501 18.07 -0.51 6.70
CA ARG A 501 18.52 -1.53 5.75
C ARG A 501 17.50 -2.64 5.51
N ARG A 502 16.76 -3.06 6.55
CA ARG A 502 15.88 -4.24 6.50
C ARG A 502 14.40 -3.90 6.35
N ARG A 503 14.01 -2.65 6.64
CA ARG A 503 12.63 -2.23 6.85
C ARG A 503 12.29 -0.86 6.28
N ALA A 504 13.20 -0.25 5.51
CA ALA A 504 12.85 0.86 4.63
C ALA A 504 13.07 0.40 3.19
N ARG A 505 12.09 0.65 2.32
CA ARG A 505 12.20 0.27 0.91
C ARG A 505 13.24 1.12 0.19
N CYS A 506 13.22 2.42 0.48
CA CYS A 506 14.23 3.39 0.04
C CYS A 506 14.22 4.59 1.01
N VAL A 507 15.37 5.25 1.15
CA VAL A 507 15.56 6.41 2.02
C VAL A 507 16.10 7.60 1.22
N TRP A 508 15.30 8.65 1.06
CA TRP A 508 15.80 9.94 0.56
C TRP A 508 16.46 10.68 1.71
N THR A 509 17.75 10.98 1.54
CA THR A 509 18.51 11.71 2.55
C THR A 509 18.46 13.21 2.30
N ARG A 510 18.69 13.96 3.37
CA ARG A 510 18.79 15.41 3.34
C ARG A 510 20.01 15.92 2.58
N ASP A 511 21.12 15.18 2.62
CA ASP A 511 22.40 15.57 2.04
C ASP A 511 23.17 14.37 1.49
N LYS A 512 24.17 14.67 0.66
CA LYS A 512 24.99 13.69 -0.07
C LYS A 512 25.87 12.85 0.86
N GLU A 513 26.43 13.47 1.89
CA GLU A 513 27.33 12.83 2.86
C GLU A 513 26.60 11.75 3.67
N THR A 514 25.36 12.04 4.08
CA THR A 514 24.49 11.09 4.78
C THR A 514 24.12 9.91 3.89
N ARG A 515 23.78 10.15 2.61
CA ARG A 515 23.57 9.08 1.62
C ARG A 515 24.79 8.17 1.49
N ASP A 516 25.98 8.75 1.31
CA ASP A 516 27.20 7.96 1.14
C ASP A 516 27.47 7.03 2.31
N LYS A 517 27.24 7.50 3.53
CA LYS A 517 27.39 6.67 4.72
C LYS A 517 26.30 5.59 4.82
N MET A 518 25.07 5.90 4.43
CA MET A 518 23.98 4.92 4.35
C MET A 518 24.27 3.80 3.34
N ILE A 519 24.75 4.13 2.15
CA ILE A 519 25.15 3.15 1.11
C ILE A 519 26.28 2.26 1.63
N LYS A 520 27.30 2.82 2.31
CA LYS A 520 28.37 2.03 2.95
C LYS A 520 27.84 1.04 3.99
N ARG A 521 26.68 1.33 4.60
CA ARG A 521 25.97 0.44 5.55
C ARG A 521 24.93 -0.47 4.88
N LYS A 522 24.91 -0.52 3.54
CA LYS A 522 23.98 -1.28 2.70
C LYS A 522 22.51 -0.85 2.82
N VAL A 523 22.24 0.39 3.22
CA VAL A 523 20.90 0.97 3.16
C VAL A 523 20.64 1.44 1.74
N ASN A 524 19.47 1.14 1.18
CA ASN A 524 19.03 1.71 -0.09
C ASN A 524 18.70 3.20 0.12
N ALA A 525 19.65 4.08 -0.24
CA ALA A 525 19.56 5.51 0.04
C ALA A 525 19.89 6.36 -1.18
N VAL A 526 19.15 7.45 -1.36
CA VAL A 526 19.21 8.36 -2.51
C VAL A 526 19.31 9.80 -2.03
N TYR A 527 20.02 10.64 -2.79
CA TYR A 527 20.05 12.09 -2.59
C TYR A 527 19.76 12.78 -3.93
N CYS A 528 18.62 13.46 -4.00
CA CYS A 528 18.13 14.16 -5.20
C CYS A 528 17.72 15.61 -4.88
N GLY A 529 18.39 16.21 -3.90
CA GLY A 529 18.03 17.50 -3.32
C GLY A 529 17.65 17.38 -1.86
N ASN A 530 17.62 18.51 -1.17
CA ASN A 530 17.23 18.60 0.22
C ASN A 530 15.70 18.77 0.32
N PRO A 531 14.99 17.86 1.02
CA PRO A 531 13.53 17.92 1.17
C PRO A 531 12.99 19.26 1.68
N ILE A 532 13.77 20.00 2.49
CA ILE A 532 13.36 21.31 2.98
C ILE A 532 13.36 22.36 1.87
N MET A 533 14.29 22.24 0.92
CA MET A 533 14.39 23.18 -0.20
C MET A 533 13.28 22.98 -1.22
N ASP A 534 12.56 21.85 -1.21
CA ASP A 534 11.36 21.67 -2.02
C ASP A 534 10.24 22.67 -1.64
N LEU A 535 10.21 23.17 -0.39
CA LEU A 535 9.27 24.20 0.04
C LEU A 535 9.60 25.60 -0.49
N ALA A 536 10.80 25.81 -1.03
CA ALA A 536 11.21 27.11 -1.57
C ALA A 536 10.50 27.44 -2.91
N GLY A 537 9.86 26.46 -3.54
CA GLY A 537 9.10 26.59 -4.78
C GLY A 537 9.96 26.68 -6.05
N ASP A 538 9.43 26.18 -7.16
CA ASP A 538 10.04 26.31 -8.49
C ASP A 538 9.80 27.73 -9.03
N ASN A 539 10.89 28.49 -9.16
CA ASN A 539 11.20 29.70 -9.97
C ASN A 539 10.13 30.57 -10.65
N VAL A 540 8.86 30.57 -10.24
CA VAL A 540 7.80 31.38 -10.86
C VAL A 540 7.18 32.28 -9.81
N CYS A 541 7.91 33.32 -9.40
CA CYS A 541 7.33 34.51 -8.79
C CYS A 541 8.07 35.72 -9.34
N GLU A 542 7.32 36.78 -9.60
CA GLU A 542 7.84 38.11 -9.90
C GLU A 542 8.82 38.52 -8.79
N GLU A 543 10.11 38.55 -9.11
CA GLU A 543 11.11 39.06 -8.18
C GLU A 543 10.68 40.47 -7.73
N GLY A 544 10.68 40.71 -6.42
CA GLY A 544 10.50 42.05 -5.88
C GLY A 544 9.08 42.46 -5.46
N LYS A 545 8.03 41.61 -5.56
CA LYS A 545 6.67 41.98 -5.07
C LYS A 545 6.66 42.56 -3.65
N PHE A 546 7.51 42.04 -2.77
CA PHE A 546 7.57 42.44 -1.36
C PHE A 546 8.65 43.48 -1.06
N TRP A 547 9.53 43.81 -2.01
CA TRP A 547 10.75 44.57 -1.75
C TRP A 547 10.81 45.79 -2.66
N GLU A 548 11.11 46.95 -2.07
CA GLU A 548 11.26 48.21 -2.81
C GLU A 548 12.70 48.36 -3.33
N GLU A 549 12.86 48.85 -4.56
CA GLU A 549 14.17 49.21 -5.08
C GLU A 549 14.82 50.31 -4.22
N GLY A 550 16.11 50.15 -3.93
CA GLY A 550 16.90 51.12 -3.16
C GLY A 550 16.81 51.00 -1.63
N LEU A 551 15.88 50.21 -1.07
CA LEU A 551 15.82 49.95 0.37
C LEU A 551 16.26 48.51 0.70
N PRO A 552 17.11 48.29 1.72
CA PRO A 552 17.41 46.95 2.19
C PRO A 552 16.15 46.26 2.74
N GLY A 553 15.80 45.12 2.15
CA GLY A 553 14.71 44.26 2.63
C GLY A 553 15.17 43.36 3.77
N VAL A 554 14.50 43.46 4.93
CA VAL A 554 14.75 42.62 6.11
C VAL A 554 13.51 41.78 6.41
N LEU A 555 13.68 40.45 6.34
CA LEU A 555 12.61 39.49 6.61
C LEU A 555 12.60 39.12 8.10
N LEU A 556 11.43 39.14 8.72
CA LEU A 556 11.21 38.77 10.12
C LEU A 556 10.47 37.44 10.21
N LEU A 557 11.04 36.49 10.97
CA LEU A 557 10.46 35.15 11.18
C LEU A 557 10.24 34.87 12.67
N PRO A 558 9.03 35.15 13.21
CA PRO A 558 8.72 34.96 14.64
C PRO A 558 8.61 33.48 15.05
N GLY A 559 8.52 32.57 14.09
CA GLY A 559 8.36 31.13 14.31
C GLY A 559 6.91 30.66 14.20
N SER A 560 6.71 29.34 14.25
CA SER A 560 5.42 28.68 14.03
C SER A 560 4.77 28.11 15.29
N ARG A 561 5.29 28.43 16.48
CA ARG A 561 4.87 27.84 17.76
C ARG A 561 4.27 28.90 18.67
N ARG A 562 3.62 28.52 19.78
CA ARG A 562 3.03 29.49 20.72
C ARG A 562 4.04 30.48 21.30
N ARG A 563 5.31 30.09 21.39
CA ARG A 563 6.41 31.00 21.78
C ARG A 563 6.55 32.20 20.83
N ALA A 564 6.13 32.09 19.57
CA ALA A 564 6.16 33.16 18.57
C ALA A 564 5.47 34.44 19.07
N TYR A 565 4.41 34.34 19.89
CA TYR A 565 3.70 35.49 20.46
C TYR A 565 4.57 36.31 21.44
N GLN A 566 5.57 35.69 22.08
CA GLN A 566 6.54 36.37 22.94
C GLN A 566 7.72 36.87 22.13
N ASP A 567 8.22 35.99 21.28
CA ASP A 567 9.38 36.14 20.41
C ASP A 567 9.24 37.29 19.39
N VAL A 568 8.00 37.58 18.95
CA VAL A 568 7.72 38.68 18.00
C VAL A 568 8.11 40.06 18.55
N LYS A 569 8.01 40.29 19.87
CA LYS A 569 8.31 41.58 20.50
C LYS A 569 9.76 41.98 20.24
N MET A 570 10.68 41.04 20.51
CA MET A 570 12.11 41.22 20.31
C MET A 570 12.47 41.50 18.83
N LEU A 571 11.79 40.84 17.89
CA LEU A 571 12.00 41.06 16.46
C LEU A 571 11.56 42.46 16.01
N LEU A 572 10.42 42.93 16.53
CA LEU A 572 9.89 44.25 16.23
C LEU A 572 10.75 45.37 16.84
N GLU A 573 11.21 45.19 18.08
CA GLU A 573 12.16 46.12 18.72
C GLU A 573 13.50 46.18 17.97
N ALA A 574 14.04 45.04 17.55
CA ALA A 574 15.23 45.00 16.71
C ALA A 574 15.01 45.72 15.37
N ALA A 575 13.85 45.53 14.72
CA ALA A 575 13.51 46.22 13.48
C ALA A 575 13.47 47.74 13.67
N GLU A 576 12.90 48.23 14.77
CA GLU A 576 12.88 49.66 15.08
C GLU A 576 14.29 50.22 15.32
N LEU A 577 15.15 49.48 16.02
CA LEU A 577 16.55 49.88 16.25
C LEU A 577 17.36 49.94 14.94
N VAL A 578 17.16 48.98 14.04
CA VAL A 578 17.78 48.97 12.71
C VAL A 578 17.30 50.17 11.89
N ASN A 579 15.98 50.40 11.85
CA ASN A 579 15.38 51.45 11.04
C ASN A 579 15.80 52.87 11.47
N LYS A 580 16.16 53.06 12.75
CA LYS A 580 16.74 54.33 13.26
C LYS A 580 18.12 54.65 12.67
N LYS A 581 18.84 53.65 12.18
CA LYS A 581 20.20 53.79 11.63
C LYS A 581 20.23 53.71 10.11
N VAL A 582 19.51 52.74 9.56
CA VAL A 582 19.41 52.51 8.12
C VAL A 582 17.95 52.28 7.78
N ARG A 583 17.39 53.13 6.90
CA ARG A 583 16.01 52.98 6.45
C ARG A 583 15.85 51.64 5.73
N CYS A 584 15.01 50.76 6.26
CA CYS A 584 14.82 49.40 5.76
C CYS A 584 13.34 49.12 5.50
N ARG A 585 13.06 48.16 4.62
CA ARG A 585 11.72 47.61 4.43
C ARG A 585 11.62 46.30 5.19
N PHE A 586 10.66 46.20 6.11
CA PHE A 586 10.45 45.01 6.92
C PHE A 586 9.20 44.25 6.48
N VAL A 587 9.35 42.94 6.30
CA VAL A 587 8.25 42.03 6.00
C VAL A 587 8.30 40.88 7.00
N MET A 588 7.17 40.52 7.60
CA MET A 588 7.03 39.44 8.55
C MET A 588 6.10 38.37 7.97
N VAL A 589 6.58 37.12 7.95
CA VAL A 589 5.80 35.98 7.50
C VAL A 589 5.22 35.25 8.70
N LEU A 590 3.88 35.15 8.76
CA LEU A 590 3.16 34.43 9.81
C LEU A 590 2.86 33.00 9.36
N ALA A 591 3.22 32.02 10.18
CA ALA A 591 2.86 30.62 9.92
C ALA A 591 1.35 30.38 10.08
N ALA A 592 0.80 29.37 9.39
CA ALA A 592 -0.62 28.99 9.46
C ALA A 592 -1.10 28.64 10.88
N THR A 593 -0.18 28.24 11.75
CA THR A 593 -0.44 27.93 13.17
C THR A 593 -0.56 29.17 14.07
N ILE A 594 -0.15 30.35 13.59
CA ILE A 594 -0.18 31.60 14.35
C ILE A 594 -1.45 32.38 14.00
N ASP A 595 -2.22 32.68 15.03
CA ASP A 595 -3.40 33.52 14.96
C ASP A 595 -3.00 35.00 15.00
N GLU A 596 -3.45 35.76 14.01
CA GLU A 596 -3.03 37.16 13.84
C GLU A 596 -3.64 38.06 14.91
N GLU A 597 -4.90 37.84 15.30
CA GLU A 597 -5.51 38.64 16.37
C GLU A 597 -4.82 38.41 17.71
N THR A 598 -4.51 37.16 18.04
CA THR A 598 -3.76 36.80 19.25
C THR A 598 -2.37 37.43 19.23
N LEU A 599 -1.71 37.46 18.06
CA LEU A 599 -0.44 38.14 17.88
C LEU A 599 -0.57 39.65 18.13
N LEU A 600 -1.55 40.32 17.54
CA LEU A 600 -1.79 41.75 17.71
C LEU A 600 -2.04 42.12 19.18
N ARG A 601 -2.83 41.31 19.89
CA ARG A 601 -3.09 41.51 21.33
C ARG A 601 -1.84 41.35 22.19
N SER A 602 -0.82 40.64 21.71
CA SER A 602 0.43 40.47 22.43
C SER A 602 1.46 41.56 22.13
N LEU A 603 1.19 42.55 21.27
CA LEU A 603 2.16 43.60 20.93
C LEU A 603 1.98 44.85 21.81
N ASP A 604 3.04 45.25 22.51
CA ASP A 604 3.01 46.45 23.35
C ASP A 604 3.22 47.70 22.49
N GLY A 605 2.15 48.48 22.27
CA GLY A 605 2.19 49.79 21.62
C GLY A 605 2.28 49.81 20.09
N TRP A 606 2.56 48.67 19.44
CA TRP A 606 2.45 48.54 17.98
C TRP A 606 0.98 48.54 17.57
N LYS A 607 0.63 49.30 16.52
CA LYS A 607 -0.75 49.42 16.03
C LYS A 607 -0.86 48.90 14.61
N ARG A 608 -2.04 48.39 14.26
CA ARG A 608 -2.39 48.10 12.86
C ARG A 608 -2.70 49.42 12.16
N LEU A 609 -1.94 49.74 11.11
CA LEU A 609 -2.17 50.95 10.31
C LEU A 609 -3.28 50.69 9.27
N GLU A 610 -3.17 49.57 8.58
CA GLU A 610 -4.11 49.07 7.58
C GLU A 610 -4.05 47.54 7.53
N GLU A 611 -4.83 46.92 6.66
CA GLU A 611 -4.83 45.47 6.52
C GLU A 611 -3.45 44.95 6.11
N GLY A 612 -2.84 44.09 6.94
CA GLY A 612 -1.51 43.54 6.67
C GLY A 612 -0.34 44.49 6.96
N MET A 613 -0.50 45.59 7.71
CA MET A 613 0.63 46.46 8.09
C MET A 613 0.61 46.89 9.56
N LEU A 614 1.74 46.70 10.23
CA LEU A 614 2.03 47.19 11.58
C LEU A 614 2.86 48.47 11.53
N VAL A 615 2.59 49.37 12.48
CA VAL A 615 3.39 50.57 12.72
C VAL A 615 3.89 50.62 14.16
N SER A 616 5.15 51.03 14.33
CA SER A 616 5.79 51.18 15.64
C SER A 616 5.13 52.27 16.50
N PRO A 617 5.27 52.23 17.83
CA PRO A 617 4.78 53.29 18.72
C PRO A 617 5.31 54.69 18.34
N SER A 618 6.54 54.75 17.81
CA SER A 618 7.18 55.97 17.30
C SER A 618 6.65 56.46 15.96
N GLY A 619 5.82 55.68 15.25
CA GLY A 619 5.30 55.99 13.92
C GLY A 619 6.31 55.79 12.76
N ASN A 620 7.59 55.57 13.07
CA ASN A 620 8.67 55.62 12.08
C ASN A 620 8.99 54.28 11.40
N THR A 621 8.62 53.15 12.01
CA THR A 621 8.92 51.82 11.48
C THR A 621 7.63 51.12 11.08
N LYS A 622 7.59 50.63 9.84
CA LYS A 622 6.47 49.89 9.28
C LYS A 622 6.89 48.45 9.00
N VAL A 623 6.04 47.49 9.33
CA VAL A 623 6.26 46.06 9.09
C VAL A 623 5.06 45.50 8.34
N VAL A 624 5.29 44.97 7.14
CA VAL A 624 4.26 44.29 6.35
C VAL A 624 4.06 42.89 6.91
N LEU A 625 2.82 42.51 7.21
CA LEU A 625 2.43 41.16 7.59
C LEU A 625 1.93 40.39 6.37
N THR A 626 2.39 39.15 6.22
CA THR A 626 1.90 38.27 5.15
C THR A 626 1.85 36.81 5.60
N ARG A 627 0.97 36.03 4.98
CA ARG A 627 0.88 34.56 5.11
C ARG A 627 1.41 33.83 3.88
N GLU A 628 2.04 34.57 2.98
CA GLU A 628 2.69 34.03 1.78
C GLU A 628 3.81 33.06 2.12
N ARG A 629 4.17 32.18 1.18
CA ARG A 629 5.22 31.19 1.40
C ARG A 629 6.54 31.88 1.70
N VAL A 630 7.24 31.40 2.73
CA VAL A 630 8.55 31.95 3.16
C VAL A 630 9.53 32.03 1.98
N GLY A 631 9.56 31.00 1.11
CA GLY A 631 10.44 31.00 -0.05
C GLY A 631 10.16 32.14 -1.04
N THR A 632 8.88 32.48 -1.25
CA THR A 632 8.46 33.60 -2.11
C THR A 632 8.93 34.93 -1.55
N VAL A 633 8.72 35.16 -0.25
CA VAL A 633 9.07 36.42 0.41
C VAL A 633 10.59 36.55 0.58
N ALA A 634 11.30 35.45 0.85
CA ALA A 634 12.75 35.47 1.03
C ALA A 634 13.50 35.85 -0.26
N ARG A 635 12.95 35.57 -1.45
CA ARG A 635 13.53 36.02 -2.73
C ARG A 635 13.56 37.56 -2.75
N GLY A 636 14.76 38.14 -2.84
CA GLY A 636 14.98 39.58 -2.82
C GLY A 636 15.27 40.19 -1.43
N ALA A 637 15.07 39.44 -0.36
CA ALA A 637 15.49 39.87 0.98
C ALA A 637 17.01 39.98 1.05
N LYS A 638 17.53 41.02 1.71
CA LYS A 638 18.97 41.17 1.97
C LYS A 638 19.41 40.38 3.19
N LEU A 639 18.51 40.19 4.16
CA LEU A 639 18.80 39.53 5.42
C LEU A 639 17.51 39.02 6.09
N VAL A 640 17.64 37.97 6.91
CA VAL A 640 16.57 37.46 7.77
C VAL A 640 16.93 37.62 9.24
N ILE A 641 16.02 38.13 10.04
CA ILE A 641 16.03 38.02 11.50
C ILE A 641 15.05 36.92 11.88
N GLY A 642 15.57 35.77 12.31
CA GLY A 642 14.76 34.58 12.51
C GLY A 642 15.08 33.82 13.78
N LEU A 643 14.08 33.16 14.36
CA LEU A 643 14.22 32.46 15.62
C LEU A 643 14.37 30.93 15.45
N GLY A 644 14.73 30.50 14.24
CA GLY A 644 15.09 29.13 13.90
C GLY A 644 13.99 28.34 13.20
N GLY A 645 14.31 27.09 12.86
CA GLY A 645 13.41 26.15 12.20
C GLY A 645 13.58 26.07 10.69
N THR A 646 12.60 25.44 10.03
CA THR A 646 12.59 25.18 8.59
C THR A 646 12.61 26.48 7.76
N ALA A 647 11.95 27.54 8.24
CA ALA A 647 11.89 28.82 7.55
C ALA A 647 13.27 29.49 7.40
N ASN A 648 14.09 29.52 8.47
CA ASN A 648 15.48 30.01 8.39
C ASN A 648 16.32 29.20 7.40
N GLN A 649 16.10 27.88 7.36
CA GLN A 649 16.84 26.99 6.46
C GLN A 649 16.49 27.23 4.99
N ILE A 650 15.21 27.46 4.67
CA ILE A 650 14.77 27.86 3.33
C ILE A 650 15.43 29.18 2.93
N CYS A 651 15.42 30.18 3.81
CA CYS A 651 16.02 31.50 3.54
C CYS A 651 17.52 31.38 3.27
N ALA A 652 18.26 30.66 4.11
CA ALA A 652 19.68 30.41 3.93
C ALA A 652 19.96 29.69 2.59
N GLY A 653 19.17 28.67 2.25
CA GLY A 653 19.30 27.95 0.99
C GLY A 653 18.96 28.77 -0.25
N LEU A 654 18.12 29.81 -0.12
CA LEU A 654 17.88 30.83 -1.13
C LEU A 654 18.98 31.91 -1.18
N GLY A 655 20.03 31.75 -0.37
CA GLY A 655 21.15 32.68 -0.32
C GLY A 655 20.89 33.93 0.52
N VAL A 656 19.87 33.94 1.39
CA VAL A 656 19.61 35.05 2.30
C VAL A 656 20.30 34.80 3.64
N PRO A 657 21.24 35.67 4.06
CA PRO A 657 21.92 35.55 5.35
C PRO A 657 20.95 35.60 6.52
N VAL A 658 21.24 34.81 7.55
CA VAL A 658 20.37 34.64 8.72
C VAL A 658 21.05 35.17 9.98
N VAL A 659 20.34 36.01 10.73
CA VAL A 659 20.70 36.41 12.09
C VAL A 659 19.67 35.81 13.05
N SER A 660 20.16 35.05 14.03
CA SER A 660 19.34 34.37 15.02
C SER A 660 19.91 34.58 16.42
N ILE A 661 19.10 34.33 17.45
CA ILE A 661 19.56 34.36 18.85
C ILE A 661 20.24 33.05 19.27
N LEU A 662 21.16 33.12 20.22
CA LEU A 662 21.87 32.01 20.81
C LEU A 662 21.00 31.35 21.88
N GLU A 663 20.54 30.13 21.60
CA GLU A 663 19.86 29.27 22.58
C GLU A 663 20.38 27.84 22.44
N LYS A 664 20.35 27.04 23.53
CA LYS A 664 20.82 25.65 23.53
C LYS A 664 20.26 24.81 22.36
N GLY A 665 18.99 25.02 21.99
CA GLY A 665 18.35 24.31 20.88
C GLY A 665 18.83 24.71 19.48
N LYS A 666 19.41 25.91 19.32
CA LYS A 666 19.77 26.51 18.03
C LYS A 666 21.18 26.17 17.57
N LEU A 667 22.02 25.63 18.45
CA LEU A 667 23.35 25.11 18.10
C LEU A 667 23.29 24.00 17.04
N VAL A 668 22.20 23.24 16.98
CA VAL A 668 21.97 22.24 15.93
C VAL A 668 21.78 22.92 14.57
N GLN A 669 20.98 23.97 14.50
CA GLN A 669 20.74 24.72 13.27
C GLN A 669 22.03 25.40 12.79
N LYS A 670 22.80 25.99 13.69
CA LYS A 670 24.09 26.61 13.35
C LYS A 670 25.06 25.64 12.66
N LYS A 671 25.06 24.36 13.06
CA LYS A 671 25.85 23.32 12.36
C LYS A 671 25.33 23.05 10.95
N LEU A 672 24.01 23.10 10.75
CA LEU A 672 23.38 22.90 9.43
C LEU A 672 23.60 24.08 8.50
N LEU A 673 23.57 25.31 9.02
CA LEU A 673 23.67 26.53 8.25
C LEU A 673 25.11 27.05 8.10
N GLY A 674 26.03 26.60 8.96
CA GLY A 674 27.44 26.98 8.88
C GLY A 674 27.63 28.48 8.98
N GLU A 675 28.38 29.06 8.04
CA GLU A 675 28.66 30.50 8.00
C GLU A 675 27.45 31.35 7.55
N SER A 676 26.38 30.75 7.03
CA SER A 676 25.19 31.51 6.58
C SER A 676 24.33 32.06 7.71
N GLU A 677 24.53 31.57 8.94
CA GLU A 677 23.82 32.02 10.14
C GLU A 677 24.80 32.65 11.14
N VAL A 678 24.43 33.77 11.75
CA VAL A 678 25.11 34.31 12.94
C VAL A 678 24.20 34.16 14.16
N LEU A 679 24.75 33.65 15.26
CA LEU A 679 24.06 33.58 16.54
C LEU A 679 24.51 34.72 17.44
N VAL A 680 23.56 35.51 17.95
CA VAL A 680 23.82 36.64 18.86
C VAL A 680 23.16 36.43 20.22
N GLU A 681 23.49 37.24 21.22
CA GLU A 681 22.77 37.21 22.51
C GLU A 681 21.26 37.47 22.32
N PRO A 682 20.38 36.90 23.17
CA PRO A 682 18.94 37.01 23.01
C PRO A 682 18.40 38.39 23.43
N SER A 683 18.78 39.43 22.69
CA SER A 683 18.32 40.81 22.87
C SER A 683 18.11 41.54 21.54
N SER A 684 17.20 42.50 21.54
CA SER A 684 16.92 43.40 20.41
C SER A 684 18.16 44.17 19.98
N GLU A 685 18.99 44.60 20.93
CA GLU A 685 20.21 45.37 20.67
C GLU A 685 21.27 44.53 19.95
N ALA A 686 21.47 43.29 20.39
CA ALA A 686 22.43 42.38 19.77
C ALA A 686 21.99 41.99 18.34
N LEU A 687 20.70 41.70 18.14
CA LEU A 687 20.14 41.46 16.81
C LEU A 687 20.35 42.68 15.91
N SER A 688 19.97 43.88 16.37
CA SER A 688 20.08 45.10 15.57
C SER A 688 21.52 45.41 15.15
N ARG A 689 22.49 45.27 16.07
CA ARG A 689 23.92 45.51 15.79
C ARG A 689 24.46 44.59 14.71
N GLU A 690 24.15 43.30 14.80
CA GLU A 690 24.63 42.31 13.83
C GLU A 690 23.97 42.48 12.46
N VAL A 691 22.68 42.82 12.44
CA VAL A 691 21.95 43.15 11.20
C VAL A 691 22.61 44.32 10.49
N LEU A 692 22.88 45.42 11.21
CA LEU A 692 23.56 46.59 10.64
C LEU A 692 24.95 46.24 10.11
N ALA A 693 25.74 45.48 10.87
CA ALA A 693 27.08 45.05 10.44
C ALA A 693 27.05 44.22 9.14
N ILE A 694 26.05 43.36 8.94
CA ILE A 694 25.91 42.57 7.71
C ILE A 694 25.35 43.40 6.56
N LEU A 695 24.49 44.39 6.83
CA LEU A 695 23.96 45.29 5.81
C LEU A 695 25.06 46.21 5.24
N GLU A 696 25.99 46.67 6.08
CA GLU A 696 27.13 47.50 5.71
C GLU A 696 28.24 46.72 4.97
N ASP A 697 28.47 45.45 5.31
CA ASP A 697 29.51 44.62 4.70
C ASP A 697 28.96 43.70 3.58
N ASN A 698 29.00 44.21 2.35
CA ASN A 698 28.61 43.46 1.15
C ASN A 698 29.40 42.16 0.95
N THR A 699 30.69 42.16 1.27
CA THR A 699 31.57 41.00 1.07
C THR A 699 31.19 39.87 2.02
N ARG A 700 31.01 40.20 3.31
CA ARG A 700 30.53 39.27 4.32
C ARG A 700 29.16 38.73 3.96
N ARG A 701 28.24 39.59 3.53
CA ARG A 701 26.90 39.18 3.11
C ARG A 701 26.92 38.18 1.94
N MET A 702 27.74 38.42 0.92
CA MET A 702 27.91 37.47 -0.20
C MET A 702 28.54 36.14 0.26
N LYS A 703 29.49 36.16 1.18
CA LYS A 703 30.09 34.95 1.75
C LYS A 703 29.05 34.11 2.49
N MET A 704 28.24 34.75 3.33
CA MET A 704 27.14 34.10 4.05
C MET A 704 26.09 33.51 3.08
N SER A 705 25.74 34.26 2.03
CA SER A 705 24.83 33.82 0.98
C SER A 705 25.30 32.53 0.31
N ARG A 706 26.55 32.51 -0.19
CA ARG A 706 27.14 31.31 -0.83
C ARG A 706 27.22 30.12 0.13
N ALA A 707 27.56 30.36 1.39
CA ALA A 707 27.58 29.32 2.40
C ALA A 707 26.20 28.69 2.60
N GLY A 708 25.13 29.50 2.58
CA GLY A 708 23.76 29.01 2.77
C GLY A 708 23.30 28.11 1.62
N VAL A 709 23.50 28.56 0.38
CA VAL A 709 23.20 27.77 -0.83
C VAL A 709 23.97 26.46 -0.83
N TYR A 710 25.28 26.49 -0.52
CA TYR A 710 26.11 25.30 -0.47
C TYR A 710 25.66 24.31 0.61
N MET A 711 25.38 24.81 1.82
CA MET A 711 25.02 23.96 2.96
C MET A 711 23.64 23.30 2.80
N MET A 712 22.69 24.02 2.21
CA MET A 712 21.32 23.54 2.03
C MET A 712 21.15 22.68 0.77
N GLY A 713 21.91 22.93 -0.29
CA GLY A 713 21.80 22.21 -1.56
C GLY A 713 20.53 22.56 -2.35
N PRO A 714 20.32 21.93 -3.51
CA PRO A 714 19.15 22.17 -4.35
C PRO A 714 17.89 21.50 -3.81
N SER A 715 16.72 21.87 -4.36
CA SER A 715 15.46 21.11 -4.26
C SER A 715 15.48 19.87 -5.18
N GLY A 716 14.43 19.05 -5.12
CA GLY A 716 14.19 17.93 -6.05
C GLY A 716 13.81 16.61 -5.38
N ALA A 717 13.85 16.51 -4.05
CA ALA A 717 13.60 15.24 -3.37
C ALA A 717 12.14 14.81 -3.49
N VAL A 718 11.20 15.75 -3.34
CA VAL A 718 9.76 15.46 -3.50
C VAL A 718 9.45 14.95 -4.91
N GLU A 719 9.98 15.58 -5.94
CA GLU A 719 9.76 15.19 -7.34
C GLU A 719 10.27 13.77 -7.63
N ASP A 720 11.44 13.43 -7.09
CA ASP A 720 12.00 12.10 -7.26
C ASP A 720 11.22 11.02 -6.48
N VAL A 721 10.72 11.32 -5.28
CA VAL A 721 9.84 10.41 -4.54
C VAL A 721 8.54 10.15 -5.30
N VAL A 722 7.93 11.19 -5.89
CA VAL A 722 6.74 11.04 -6.75
C VAL A 722 7.06 10.13 -7.93
N ARG A 723 8.17 10.38 -8.64
CA ARG A 723 8.61 9.55 -9.77
C ARG A 723 8.83 8.10 -9.36
N TYR A 724 9.48 7.85 -8.23
CA TYR A 724 9.69 6.52 -7.69
C TYR A 724 8.35 5.83 -7.38
N ALA A 725 7.42 6.52 -6.73
CA ALA A 725 6.11 5.95 -6.41
C ALA A 725 5.31 5.61 -7.68
N LEU A 726 5.33 6.48 -8.69
CA LEU A 726 4.64 6.25 -9.96
C LEU A 726 5.21 5.05 -10.72
N LYS A 727 6.55 4.90 -10.77
CA LYS A 727 7.25 3.90 -11.59
C LYS A 727 7.58 2.62 -10.81
N GLU A 728 8.40 2.73 -9.75
CA GLU A 728 8.96 1.60 -9.01
C GLU A 728 7.96 0.93 -8.06
N LEU A 729 6.98 1.70 -7.56
CA LEU A 729 5.83 1.14 -6.83
C LEU A 729 4.64 0.85 -7.75
N GLY A 730 4.75 1.14 -9.05
CA GLY A 730 3.69 0.88 -10.02
C GLY A 730 2.39 1.64 -9.79
N TRP A 731 2.40 2.76 -9.04
CA TRP A 731 1.16 3.48 -8.75
C TRP A 731 0.52 4.08 -9.98
N LYS A 732 1.32 4.48 -10.97
CA LYS A 732 0.80 4.93 -12.27
C LYS A 732 0.05 3.80 -12.98
N LYS A 733 0.65 2.61 -13.01
CA LYS A 733 0.03 1.41 -13.60
C LYS A 733 -1.30 1.06 -12.94
N ARG A 734 -1.35 1.07 -11.60
CA ARG A 734 -2.59 0.82 -10.83
C ARG A 734 -3.68 1.84 -11.12
N HIS A 735 -3.30 3.12 -11.16
CA HIS A 735 -4.22 4.20 -11.48
C HIS A 735 -4.79 4.06 -12.89
N ASP A 736 -3.94 3.79 -13.88
CA ASP A 736 -4.36 3.70 -15.27
C ASP A 736 -5.25 2.46 -15.51
N VAL A 737 -4.92 1.32 -14.88
CA VAL A 737 -5.77 0.11 -14.88
C VAL A 737 -7.13 0.39 -14.24
N TRP A 738 -7.14 1.02 -13.05
CA TRP A 738 -8.39 1.34 -12.36
C TRP A 738 -9.26 2.30 -13.19
N ARG A 739 -8.67 3.35 -13.74
CA ARG A 739 -9.38 4.34 -14.56
C ARG A 739 -9.99 3.68 -15.79
N HIS A 740 -9.23 2.82 -16.46
CA HIS A 740 -9.72 2.07 -17.62
C HIS A 740 -10.92 1.17 -17.26
N LEU A 741 -10.85 0.45 -16.14
CA LEU A 741 -11.96 -0.37 -15.66
C LEU A 741 -13.20 0.47 -15.35
N ASP A 742 -13.04 1.59 -14.64
CA ASP A 742 -14.13 2.50 -14.26
C ASP A 742 -14.80 3.13 -15.50
N GLU A 743 -14.01 3.57 -16.48
CA GLU A 743 -14.51 4.17 -17.74
C GLU A 743 -15.26 3.17 -18.62
N VAL A 744 -14.78 1.94 -18.75
CA VAL A 744 -15.47 0.91 -19.55
C VAL A 744 -16.74 0.46 -18.85
N PHE A 745 -16.69 0.24 -17.54
CA PHE A 745 -17.85 -0.16 -16.75
C PHE A 745 -18.97 0.89 -16.78
N ALA A 746 -18.65 2.18 -16.65
CA ALA A 746 -19.64 3.25 -16.74
C ALA A 746 -20.32 3.32 -18.11
N LYS A 747 -19.59 3.08 -19.21
CA LYS A 747 -20.18 3.03 -20.56
C LYS A 747 -21.12 1.85 -20.77
N GLU A 748 -20.84 0.72 -20.13
CA GLU A 748 -21.73 -0.43 -20.15
C GLU A 748 -23.01 -0.16 -19.34
N GLU A 749 -22.93 0.54 -18.20
CA GLU A 749 -24.12 1.00 -17.45
C GLU A 749 -24.99 1.97 -18.30
N ASP A 750 -24.37 2.96 -18.96
CA ASP A 750 -25.08 3.98 -19.76
C ASP A 750 -25.66 3.44 -21.09
N GLY A 751 -25.08 2.36 -21.64
CA GLY A 751 -25.56 1.73 -22.88
C GLY A 751 -26.75 0.78 -22.69
N ILE A 752 -27.15 0.51 -21.45
CA ILE A 752 -28.25 -0.38 -21.06
C ILE A 752 -29.49 0.43 -20.60
N SER A 753 -29.33 1.74 -20.33
CA SER A 753 -30.44 2.69 -20.09
C SER A 753 -31.03 3.23 -21.40
#